data_AF-D3XDB9-F1
#
_entry.id   AF-D3XDB9-F1
#
_cell.length_a   1.000
_cell.length_b   1.000
_cell.length_c   1.000
_cell.angle_alpha   90.00
_cell.angle_beta   90.00
_cell.angle_gamma   90.00
#
_symmetry.space_group_name_H-M   'P 1'
#
loop_
_entity.id
_entity.type
_entity.pdbx_description
1 polymer ?
#
loop_
_entity_poly.entity_id
_entity_poly.type
_entity_poly.pdbx_seq_one_letter_code
_entity_poly.pdbx_strand_id
1 'polypeptide(L)'
;MTAQLQSGSDNKTVLVTGGAGYIGSHTVVELIDNGYECVIVDNLSNSCYDSVARLEILTKHHIPFYKIDLCDREGLEKVFKDHKIDSVIHFAGLKAVGESTQIPLRYYHNNILGSLVLLELMQQYKVSKFVFSSSATVYGDATRFPNMIPIPEECPLGPTNPYGHTKYAIEKILNDLYESEKKSWKFAILRYFNPIGAHPSGLIGEDPLGIPNNLLPYMAQVAVGRREKLYVFGDDYDSRDGTPIRDYIHVVDLAKGHIAALKYLDAYDDNEGLCREWNLGSGKGSTVFEVYHAFCKASGIDLPYEVTGRRAGDVLNLTAKPDRAKRELKWETELQVEDSCKDLWKWATENPFGYQLRGVEARFSTEDMRYDARFVTIGAGTRFQATFANLGATIVDLKADGQSVVLGYENEEGYLNPDSAYIGATIGRYANRIAKGQFNLEGKDYQLTINNGINANHGSIGSFHVKRFLGPIIQNPSKDVFTAEYMLVDNDTDTEFPGDLLVFVQYTLNVAKKSLEIEYKGKLTAGEATPINLTNHTYFNLNKSHEDTIKGTEIKVASKKSVDVDKYIIPTGNIVDRDIATFDSSKPTVLGPKNPQYDYCFVVDENAKPKQINTSNNELKPVARAFHPESNITLEVLSTEPTYQIYTGDFLSAGYTARQGFAVEPGRYVDAINQKDWKSCVTLKNGETYGSKIVYRFS
;
A
#
# COMPACT_ATOMS: atom_id res chain seq x y z
N MET A 1 -11.40 17.09 1.77
CA MET A 1 -11.48 17.91 0.55
C MET A 1 -11.10 17.01 -0.62
N THR A 2 -11.88 17.02 -1.69
CA THR A 2 -11.69 16.20 -2.89
C THR A 2 -10.51 16.73 -3.69
N ALA A 3 -9.36 16.04 -3.63
CA ALA A 3 -8.30 16.20 -4.62
C ALA A 3 -8.86 15.72 -5.96
N GLN A 4 -8.99 16.64 -6.92
CA GLN A 4 -9.21 16.28 -8.32
C GLN A 4 -7.93 15.60 -8.81
N LEU A 5 -8.04 14.35 -9.25
CA LEU A 5 -7.03 13.70 -10.07
C LEU A 5 -6.94 14.50 -11.37
N GLN A 6 -6.00 15.45 -11.44
CA GLN A 6 -5.66 16.11 -12.69
C GLN A 6 -4.73 15.16 -13.46
N SER A 7 -5.30 14.40 -14.39
CA SER A 7 -4.54 13.76 -15.46
C SER A 7 -4.06 14.85 -16.43
N GLY A 8 -2.82 15.31 -16.25
CA GLY A 8 -2.18 16.30 -17.11
C GLY A 8 -0.68 16.11 -17.11
N SER A 9 -0.08 16.09 -18.30
CA SER A 9 1.32 15.76 -18.60
C SER A 9 2.39 16.76 -18.09
N ASP A 10 2.10 17.52 -17.03
CA ASP A 10 2.96 18.57 -16.47
C ASP A 10 3.23 18.41 -14.95
N ASN A 11 2.91 17.26 -14.36
CA ASN A 11 3.21 17.00 -12.95
C ASN A 11 4.73 16.92 -12.72
N LYS A 12 5.23 17.69 -11.75
CA LYS A 12 6.66 17.70 -11.39
C LYS A 12 7.01 16.41 -10.66
N THR A 13 8.07 15.73 -11.09
CA THR A 13 8.56 14.51 -10.44
C THR A 13 9.60 14.84 -9.37
N VAL A 14 9.40 14.32 -8.16
CA VAL A 14 10.28 14.48 -7.01
C VAL A 14 10.95 13.15 -6.69
N LEU A 15 12.28 13.11 -6.75
CA LEU A 15 13.07 11.99 -6.23
C LEU A 15 13.17 12.10 -4.71
N VAL A 16 12.61 11.13 -3.99
CA VAL A 16 12.62 11.08 -2.52
C VAL A 16 13.56 9.97 -2.07
N THR A 17 14.81 10.32 -1.78
CA THR A 17 15.77 9.34 -1.25
C THR A 17 15.50 9.11 0.24
N GLY A 18 15.56 7.86 0.71
CA GLY A 18 15.12 7.49 2.06
C GLY A 18 13.59 7.55 2.23
N GLY A 19 12.85 7.52 1.13
CA GLY A 19 11.39 7.70 1.10
C GLY A 19 10.59 6.59 1.77
N ALA A 20 11.17 5.39 1.95
CA ALA A 20 10.52 4.31 2.71
C ALA A 20 10.68 4.50 4.23
N GLY A 21 11.54 5.43 4.66
CA GLY A 21 11.76 5.78 6.06
C GLY A 21 10.63 6.61 6.69
N TYR A 22 10.79 6.92 7.98
CA TYR A 22 9.76 7.60 8.78
C TYR A 22 9.32 8.95 8.20
N ILE A 23 10.22 9.93 8.11
CA ILE A 23 9.86 11.28 7.64
C ILE A 23 9.61 11.29 6.12
N GLY A 24 10.41 10.51 5.38
CA GLY A 24 10.28 10.37 3.93
C GLY A 24 8.88 9.92 3.51
N SER A 25 8.35 8.88 4.15
CA SER A 25 7.01 8.37 3.84
C SER A 25 5.91 9.39 4.07
N HIS A 26 5.95 10.13 5.18
CA HIS A 26 4.96 11.18 5.46
C HIS A 26 5.08 12.35 4.48
N THR A 27 6.30 12.65 4.02
CA THR A 27 6.53 13.68 3.00
C THR A 27 6.01 13.26 1.63
N VAL A 28 6.12 11.97 1.29
CA VAL A 28 5.52 11.43 0.05
C VAL A 28 4.01 11.59 0.03
N VAL A 29 3.32 11.41 1.17
CA VAL A 29 1.88 11.70 1.27
C VAL A 29 1.59 13.15 0.90
N GLU A 30 2.28 14.10 1.54
CA GLU A 30 2.07 15.53 1.30
C GLU A 30 2.46 15.96 -0.12
N LEU A 31 3.48 15.33 -0.73
CA LEU A 31 3.90 15.60 -2.10
C LEU A 31 2.79 15.21 -3.08
N ILE A 32 2.26 13.99 -2.97
CA ILE A 32 1.20 13.50 -3.86
C ILE A 32 -0.09 14.30 -3.65
N ASP A 33 -0.45 14.63 -2.41
CA ASP A 33 -1.61 15.48 -2.10
C ASP A 33 -1.47 16.92 -2.64
N ASN A 34 -0.24 17.36 -2.95
CA ASN A 34 0.06 18.64 -3.58
C ASN A 34 0.32 18.53 -5.10
N GLY A 35 0.02 17.39 -5.74
CA GLY A 35 0.11 17.21 -7.19
C GLY A 35 1.51 16.90 -7.72
N TYR A 36 2.45 16.50 -6.86
CA TYR A 36 3.76 16.02 -7.28
C TYR A 36 3.73 14.52 -7.53
N GLU A 37 4.47 14.07 -8.54
CA GLU A 37 4.81 12.66 -8.69
C GLU A 37 6.04 12.34 -7.85
N CYS A 38 6.12 11.11 -7.31
CA CYS A 38 7.20 10.71 -6.42
C CYS A 38 7.90 9.46 -6.93
N VAL A 39 9.24 9.49 -6.95
CA VAL A 39 10.09 8.30 -7.14
C VAL A 39 10.88 8.08 -5.87
N ILE A 40 10.80 6.89 -5.27
CA ILE A 40 11.51 6.57 -4.03
C ILE A 40 12.78 5.77 -4.33
N VAL A 41 13.89 6.21 -3.74
CA VAL A 41 15.13 5.43 -3.66
C VAL A 41 15.43 5.16 -2.19
N ASP A 42 15.53 3.89 -1.78
CA ASP A 42 15.87 3.52 -0.40
C ASP A 42 16.57 2.15 -0.37
N ASN A 43 17.70 2.04 0.33
CA ASN A 43 18.40 0.76 0.46
C ASN A 43 17.77 -0.20 1.50
N LEU A 44 16.72 0.26 2.20
CA LEU A 44 15.98 -0.44 3.24
C LEU A 44 16.83 -0.78 4.48
N SER A 45 17.92 -0.04 4.72
CA SER A 45 18.81 -0.28 5.86
C SER A 45 18.15 -0.03 7.23
N ASN A 46 17.13 0.82 7.28
CA ASN A 46 16.35 1.13 8.49
C ASN A 46 14.85 1.37 8.18
N SER A 47 14.33 0.65 7.18
CA SER A 47 12.94 0.73 6.71
C SER A 47 12.55 -0.60 6.06
N CYS A 48 11.32 -0.71 5.58
CA CYS A 48 10.87 -1.84 4.77
C CYS A 48 9.97 -1.33 3.64
N TYR A 49 9.86 -2.08 2.55
CA TYR A 49 9.03 -1.68 1.41
C TYR A 49 7.53 -1.59 1.75
N ASP A 50 7.09 -2.29 2.80
CA ASP A 50 5.69 -2.27 3.20
C ASP A 50 5.20 -0.86 3.55
N SER A 51 6.06 0.06 3.99
CA SER A 51 5.66 1.48 4.13
C SER A 51 5.26 2.09 2.78
N VAL A 52 6.02 1.81 1.71
CA VAL A 52 5.74 2.27 0.34
C VAL A 52 4.48 1.62 -0.21
N ALA A 53 4.29 0.32 -0.03
CA ALA A 53 3.05 -0.36 -0.42
C ALA A 53 1.81 0.29 0.24
N ARG A 54 1.89 0.64 1.53
CA ARG A 54 0.82 1.36 2.21
C ARG A 54 0.65 2.80 1.72
N LEU A 55 1.73 3.49 1.34
CA LEU A 55 1.67 4.82 0.73
C LEU A 55 0.87 4.78 -0.57
N GLU A 56 1.04 3.77 -1.41
CA GLU A 56 0.31 3.69 -2.68
C GLU A 56 -1.20 3.68 -2.45
N ILE A 57 -1.68 2.89 -1.48
CA ILE A 57 -3.11 2.86 -1.13
C ILE A 57 -3.55 4.16 -0.44
N LEU A 58 -2.75 4.67 0.50
CA LEU A 58 -3.09 5.90 1.23
C LEU A 58 -3.24 7.10 0.28
N THR A 59 -2.35 7.21 -0.68
CA THR A 59 -2.28 8.31 -1.65
C THR A 59 -3.06 8.05 -2.93
N LYS A 60 -3.44 6.79 -3.19
CA LYS A 60 -4.12 6.33 -4.41
C LYS A 60 -3.28 6.54 -5.68
N HIS A 61 -1.97 6.42 -5.55
CA HIS A 61 -1.02 6.60 -6.65
C HIS A 61 0.00 5.48 -6.64
N HIS A 62 0.45 5.07 -7.83
CA HIS A 62 1.62 4.22 -7.94
C HIS A 62 2.87 5.03 -7.56
N ILE A 63 3.78 4.38 -6.82
CA ILE A 63 5.03 5.02 -6.39
C ILE A 63 6.20 4.15 -6.87
N PRO A 64 6.88 4.55 -7.96
CA PRO A 64 8.10 3.88 -8.41
C PRO A 64 9.12 3.77 -7.28
N PHE A 65 9.63 2.56 -7.06
CA PHE A 65 10.53 2.26 -5.96
C PHE A 65 11.80 1.56 -6.43
N TYR A 66 12.93 2.07 -5.99
CA TYR A 66 14.25 1.55 -6.30
C TYR A 66 15.00 1.21 -5.01
N LYS A 67 15.32 -0.09 -4.83
CA LYS A 67 16.19 -0.53 -3.74
C LYS A 67 17.66 -0.33 -4.11
N ILE A 68 18.16 0.87 -3.88
CA ILE A 68 19.51 1.28 -4.29
C ILE A 68 20.19 1.98 -3.12
N ASP A 69 21.47 1.66 -2.91
CA ASP A 69 22.34 2.46 -2.05
C ASP A 69 22.80 3.69 -2.82
N LEU A 70 22.70 4.88 -2.22
CA LEU A 70 23.13 6.11 -2.91
C LEU A 70 24.63 6.12 -3.21
N CYS A 71 25.43 5.30 -2.53
CA CYS A 71 26.85 5.15 -2.83
C CYS A 71 27.09 4.34 -4.12
N ASP A 72 26.09 3.59 -4.61
CA ASP A 72 26.11 2.93 -5.91
C ASP A 72 25.69 3.92 -7.00
N ARG A 73 26.69 4.57 -7.60
CA ARG A 73 26.50 5.54 -8.68
C ARG A 73 25.79 4.93 -9.89
N GLU A 74 26.14 3.71 -10.28
CA GLU A 74 25.59 3.07 -11.48
C GLU A 74 24.12 2.70 -11.28
N GLY A 75 23.80 2.16 -10.10
CA GLY A 75 22.41 1.94 -9.69
C GLY A 75 21.62 3.24 -9.71
N LEU A 76 22.09 4.26 -8.99
CA LEU A 76 21.37 5.53 -8.86
C LEU A 76 21.20 6.27 -10.20
N GLU A 77 22.18 6.19 -11.10
CA GLU A 77 22.11 6.79 -12.43
C GLU A 77 20.93 6.25 -13.26
N LYS A 78 20.54 4.98 -13.07
CA LYS A 78 19.36 4.41 -13.75
C LYS A 78 18.09 5.19 -13.44
N VAL A 79 17.92 5.66 -12.21
CA VAL A 79 16.74 6.43 -11.80
C VAL A 79 16.62 7.74 -12.58
N PHE A 80 17.75 8.43 -12.80
CA PHE A 80 17.79 9.66 -13.61
C PHE A 80 17.65 9.41 -15.12
N LYS A 81 17.90 8.18 -15.60
CA LYS A 81 17.65 7.78 -16.99
C LYS A 81 16.19 7.41 -17.22
N ASP A 82 15.58 6.74 -16.25
CA ASP A 82 14.21 6.23 -16.33
C ASP A 82 13.18 7.34 -16.10
N HIS A 83 13.52 8.36 -15.31
CA HIS A 83 12.61 9.43 -14.89
C HIS A 83 13.19 10.81 -15.14
N LYS A 84 12.34 11.73 -15.62
CA LYS A 84 12.67 13.16 -15.70
C LYS A 84 12.46 13.79 -14.33
N ILE A 85 13.51 13.80 -13.50
CA ILE A 85 13.45 14.35 -12.14
C ILE A 85 13.48 15.89 -12.17
N ASP A 86 12.49 16.54 -11.55
CA ASP A 86 12.44 18.01 -11.41
C ASP A 86 13.13 18.51 -10.14
N SER A 87 13.09 17.71 -9.07
CA SER A 87 13.69 18.05 -7.79
C SER A 87 13.98 16.82 -6.95
N VAL A 88 14.84 16.98 -5.94
CA VAL A 88 15.21 15.92 -5.02
C VAL A 88 14.93 16.35 -3.58
N ILE A 89 14.33 15.46 -2.80
CA ILE A 89 14.29 15.57 -1.33
C ILE A 89 15.14 14.44 -0.75
N HIS A 90 16.18 14.83 0.00
CA HIS A 90 17.18 13.89 0.50
C HIS A 90 17.00 13.57 1.98
N PHE A 91 16.36 12.44 2.29
CA PHE A 91 16.23 11.89 3.64
C PHE A 91 17.26 10.79 3.96
N ALA A 92 17.74 10.07 2.93
CA ALA A 92 18.60 8.91 3.11
C ALA A 92 19.84 9.24 3.97
N GLY A 93 20.07 8.45 5.01
CA GLY A 93 21.20 8.62 5.91
C GLY A 93 21.02 7.85 7.22
N LEU A 94 22.12 7.37 7.77
CA LEU A 94 22.13 6.82 9.13
C LEU A 94 21.94 7.97 10.13
N LYS A 95 21.09 7.75 11.15
CA LYS A 95 20.59 8.82 12.04
C LYS A 95 20.80 8.62 13.53
N ALA A 96 21.28 7.46 13.99
CA ALA A 96 21.36 7.17 15.42
C ALA A 96 22.62 7.77 16.05
N VAL A 97 22.44 8.83 16.87
CA VAL A 97 23.55 9.55 17.52
C VAL A 97 24.47 8.61 18.31
N GLY A 98 23.91 7.79 19.21
CA GLY A 98 24.70 6.89 20.06
C GLY A 98 25.39 5.75 19.30
N GLU A 99 24.86 5.34 18.14
CA GLU A 99 25.51 4.37 17.26
C GLU A 99 26.65 5.03 16.48
N SER A 100 26.46 6.29 16.04
CA SER A 100 27.46 7.02 15.26
C SER A 100 28.79 7.20 15.99
N THR A 101 28.77 7.28 17.32
CA THR A 101 29.99 7.35 18.15
C THR A 101 30.74 6.02 18.20
N GLN A 102 30.06 4.91 17.91
CA GLN A 102 30.63 3.55 17.92
C GLN A 102 31.14 3.14 16.53
N ILE A 103 30.43 3.53 15.46
CA ILE A 103 30.76 3.21 14.07
C ILE A 103 30.89 4.46 13.18
N PRO A 104 31.74 5.43 13.53
CA PRO A 104 31.81 6.73 12.86
C PRO A 104 32.15 6.62 11.36
N LEU A 105 33.04 5.72 10.96
CA LEU A 105 33.43 5.54 9.57
C LEU A 105 32.24 5.16 8.67
N ARG A 106 31.31 4.33 9.18
CA ARG A 106 30.10 3.95 8.44
C ARG A 106 29.17 5.14 8.24
N TYR A 107 29.04 6.00 9.25
CA TYR A 107 28.24 7.23 9.16
C TYR A 107 28.83 8.21 8.14
N TYR A 108 30.14 8.48 8.21
CA TYR A 108 30.82 9.35 7.24
C TYR A 108 30.71 8.80 5.82
N HIS A 109 31.00 7.51 5.61
CA HIS A 109 30.88 6.87 4.31
C HIS A 109 29.45 6.99 3.79
N ASN A 110 28.46 6.43 4.49
CA ASN A 110 27.08 6.38 4.02
C ASN A 110 26.49 7.77 3.75
N ASN A 111 26.61 8.69 4.72
CA ASN A 111 25.92 9.97 4.64
C ASN A 111 26.59 10.92 3.65
N ILE A 112 27.93 11.01 3.67
CA ILE A 112 28.66 11.95 2.82
C ILE A 112 28.81 11.40 1.40
N LEU A 113 29.29 10.16 1.22
CA LEU A 113 29.47 9.62 -0.14
C LEU A 113 28.14 9.52 -0.87
N GLY A 114 27.07 9.04 -0.20
CA GLY A 114 25.74 9.00 -0.80
C GLY A 114 25.23 10.38 -1.24
N SER A 115 25.51 11.44 -0.46
CA SER A 115 25.17 12.81 -0.85
C SER A 115 26.00 13.30 -2.04
N LEU A 116 27.30 13.00 -2.07
CA LEU A 116 28.20 13.40 -3.15
C LEU A 116 27.79 12.75 -4.48
N VAL A 117 27.58 11.43 -4.50
CA VAL A 117 27.16 10.69 -5.69
C VAL A 117 25.82 11.21 -6.22
N LEU A 118 24.86 11.48 -5.33
CA LEU A 118 23.58 12.05 -5.68
C LEU A 118 23.72 13.44 -6.32
N LEU A 119 24.51 14.34 -5.72
CA LEU A 119 24.72 15.70 -6.24
C LEU A 119 25.47 15.70 -7.57
N GLU A 120 26.46 14.81 -7.75
CA GLU A 120 27.16 14.62 -9.03
C GLU A 120 26.21 14.17 -10.14
N LEU A 121 25.31 13.24 -9.86
CA LEU A 121 24.29 12.81 -10.81
C LEU A 121 23.26 13.91 -11.08
N MET A 122 22.83 14.64 -10.05
CA MET A 122 21.98 15.82 -10.25
C MET A 122 22.64 16.86 -11.16
N GLN A 123 23.95 17.10 -11.00
CA GLN A 123 24.71 18.02 -11.86
C GLN A 123 24.75 17.50 -13.31
N GLN A 124 25.06 16.21 -13.50
CA GLN A 124 25.10 15.56 -14.81
C GLN A 124 23.74 15.63 -15.54
N TYR A 125 22.64 15.44 -14.81
CA TYR A 125 21.28 15.44 -15.34
C TYR A 125 20.57 16.79 -15.23
N LYS A 126 21.27 17.84 -14.78
CA LYS A 126 20.77 19.22 -14.67
C LYS A 126 19.54 19.36 -13.77
N VAL A 127 19.47 18.58 -12.70
CA VAL A 127 18.43 18.70 -11.66
C VAL A 127 18.91 19.67 -10.59
N SER A 128 18.34 20.88 -10.56
CA SER A 128 18.88 22.02 -9.79
C SER A 128 18.29 22.18 -8.39
N LYS A 129 17.11 21.59 -8.11
CA LYS A 129 16.37 21.78 -6.86
C LYS A 129 16.64 20.65 -5.87
N PHE A 130 17.16 20.99 -4.70
CA PHE A 130 17.50 20.04 -3.63
C PHE A 130 16.98 20.49 -2.27
N VAL A 131 16.25 19.62 -1.59
CA VAL A 131 15.83 19.81 -0.19
C VAL A 131 16.59 18.82 0.67
N PHE A 132 17.43 19.31 1.57
CA PHE A 132 18.28 18.50 2.42
C PHE A 132 17.72 18.33 3.82
N SER A 133 17.67 17.08 4.27
CA SER A 133 17.40 16.74 5.67
C SER A 133 18.61 16.98 6.56
N SER A 134 18.74 18.20 7.06
CA SER A 134 19.68 18.52 8.14
C SER A 134 19.05 18.24 9.52
N SER A 135 19.71 18.66 10.59
CA SER A 135 19.31 18.37 11.97
C SER A 135 19.79 19.46 12.91
N ALA A 136 19.02 19.77 13.95
CA ALA A 136 19.43 20.64 15.04
C ALA A 136 20.72 20.18 15.76
N THR A 137 21.15 18.93 15.57
CA THR A 137 22.45 18.43 16.05
C THR A 137 23.65 19.21 15.51
N VAL A 138 23.52 19.91 14.38
CA VAL A 138 24.57 20.80 13.84
C VAL A 138 24.87 21.98 14.77
N TYR A 139 23.93 22.38 15.62
CA TYR A 139 24.15 23.43 16.61
C TYR A 139 24.98 22.94 17.81
N GLY A 140 24.98 21.64 18.11
CA GLY A 140 25.57 21.11 19.35
C GLY A 140 24.90 21.69 20.60
N ASP A 141 25.69 22.00 21.63
CA ASP A 141 25.17 22.68 22.82
C ASP A 141 25.10 24.20 22.63
N ALA A 142 23.91 24.72 22.32
CA ALA A 142 23.71 26.14 22.10
C ALA A 142 23.87 27.00 23.38
N THR A 143 23.84 26.41 24.58
CA THR A 143 24.01 27.17 25.82
C THR A 143 25.45 27.66 26.03
N ARG A 144 26.41 27.19 25.22
CA ARG A 144 27.77 27.75 25.16
C ARG A 144 27.79 29.22 24.72
N PHE A 145 26.67 29.73 24.19
CA PHE A 145 26.50 31.12 23.80
C PHE A 145 25.33 31.75 24.58
N PRO A 146 25.47 32.99 25.07
CA PRO A 146 24.37 33.68 25.75
C PRO A 146 23.24 33.98 24.75
N ASN A 147 21.99 33.90 25.22
CA ASN A 147 20.78 34.24 24.46
C ASN A 147 20.54 33.45 23.17
N MET A 148 21.03 32.20 23.08
CA MET A 148 20.84 31.32 21.92
C MET A 148 19.77 30.24 22.12
N ILE A 149 18.90 30.37 23.13
CA ILE A 149 17.72 29.52 23.30
C ILE A 149 16.49 30.46 23.35
N PRO A 150 15.50 30.31 22.45
CA PRO A 150 15.43 29.34 21.34
C PRO A 150 16.48 29.60 20.25
N ILE A 151 16.91 28.53 19.58
CA ILE A 151 18.10 28.51 18.69
C ILE A 151 17.77 29.13 17.33
N PRO A 152 18.38 30.28 16.97
CA PRO A 152 18.27 30.87 15.64
C PRO A 152 19.15 30.14 14.63
N GLU A 153 18.83 30.23 13.34
CA GLU A 153 19.65 29.63 12.27
C GLU A 153 21.07 30.20 12.21
N GLU A 154 21.28 31.43 12.68
CA GLU A 154 22.58 32.10 12.77
C GLU A 154 23.44 31.60 13.94
N CYS A 155 22.91 30.73 14.82
CA CYS A 155 23.70 30.14 15.90
C CYS A 155 24.93 29.44 15.32
N PRO A 156 26.17 29.76 15.76
CA PRO A 156 27.37 29.14 15.23
C PRO A 156 27.33 27.61 15.33
N LEU A 157 27.55 26.93 14.21
CA LEU A 157 27.50 25.46 14.14
C LEU A 157 28.68 24.83 14.87
N GLY A 158 28.44 23.70 15.53
CA GLY A 158 29.41 23.01 16.35
C GLY A 158 28.88 21.66 16.86
N PRO A 159 28.67 20.68 15.97
CA PRO A 159 28.18 19.36 16.38
C PRO A 159 29.15 18.64 17.32
N THR A 160 28.61 17.79 18.19
CA THR A 160 29.35 17.09 19.26
C THR A 160 29.44 15.57 19.07
N ASN A 161 28.97 15.05 17.93
CA ASN A 161 28.93 13.62 17.63
C ASN A 161 29.10 13.37 16.11
N PRO A 162 29.53 12.16 15.70
CA PRO A 162 29.79 11.85 14.29
C PRO A 162 28.58 12.04 13.37
N TYR A 163 27.37 11.67 13.78
CA TYR A 163 26.17 11.96 13.00
C TYR A 163 26.01 13.46 12.70
N GLY A 164 26.10 14.31 13.73
CA GLY A 164 26.06 15.77 13.56
C GLY A 164 27.19 16.30 12.68
N HIS A 165 28.40 15.73 12.77
CA HIS A 165 29.51 16.08 11.88
C HIS A 165 29.20 15.76 10.41
N THR A 166 28.54 14.64 10.10
CA THR A 166 28.13 14.34 8.72
C THR A 166 27.12 15.36 8.18
N LYS A 167 26.13 15.75 8.98
CA LYS A 167 25.14 16.76 8.56
C LYS A 167 25.78 18.12 8.34
N TYR A 168 26.69 18.52 9.24
CA TYR A 168 27.45 19.76 9.08
C TYR A 168 28.33 19.74 7.82
N ALA A 169 29.02 18.63 7.53
CA ALA A 169 29.83 18.49 6.33
C ALA A 169 28.97 18.61 5.05
N ILE A 170 27.79 17.99 5.03
CA ILE A 170 26.88 18.07 3.88
C ILE A 170 26.33 19.50 3.72
N GLU A 171 25.99 20.20 4.80
CA GLU A 171 25.62 21.63 4.70
C GLU A 171 26.74 22.47 4.07
N LYS A 172 28.01 22.18 4.41
CA LYS A 172 29.16 22.85 3.77
C LYS A 172 29.28 22.52 2.29
N ILE A 173 29.18 21.24 1.93
CA ILE A 173 29.20 20.79 0.53
C ILE A 173 28.14 21.52 -0.31
N LEU A 174 26.91 21.62 0.21
CA LEU A 174 25.81 22.31 -0.49
C LEU A 174 26.10 23.81 -0.67
N ASN A 175 26.61 24.48 0.37
CA ASN A 175 27.01 25.88 0.26
C ASN A 175 28.14 26.07 -0.76
N ASP A 176 29.18 25.25 -0.71
CA ASP A 176 30.33 25.35 -1.62
C ASP A 176 29.93 25.07 -3.08
N LEU A 177 29.08 24.06 -3.31
CA LEU A 177 28.56 23.72 -4.64
C LEU A 177 27.68 24.85 -5.20
N TYR A 178 26.80 25.42 -4.37
CA TYR A 178 26.03 26.61 -4.75
C TYR A 178 26.95 27.78 -5.10
N GLU A 179 27.95 28.07 -4.26
CA GLU A 179 28.88 29.18 -4.49
C GLU A 179 29.70 29.00 -5.78
N SER A 180 30.03 27.76 -6.16
CA SER A 180 30.73 27.48 -7.42
C SER A 180 29.88 27.74 -8.68
N GLU A 181 28.56 27.57 -8.57
CA GLU A 181 27.61 27.67 -9.70
C GLU A 181 26.27 28.28 -9.27
N LYS A 182 26.29 29.55 -8.82
CA LYS A 182 25.13 30.21 -8.17
C LYS A 182 23.83 30.24 -8.96
N LYS A 183 23.89 30.10 -10.28
CA LYS A 183 22.70 30.08 -11.15
C LYS A 183 22.15 28.68 -11.39
N SER A 184 22.94 27.65 -11.13
CA SER A 184 22.60 26.26 -11.41
C SER A 184 21.87 25.57 -10.26
N TRP A 185 21.92 26.12 -9.04
CA TRP A 185 21.51 25.40 -7.82
C TRP A 185 20.52 26.17 -6.95
N LYS A 186 19.50 25.45 -6.48
CA LYS A 186 18.45 25.91 -5.58
C LYS A 186 18.35 24.94 -4.41
N PHE A 187 18.96 25.29 -3.28
CA PHE A 187 19.11 24.42 -2.12
C PHE A 187 18.34 24.94 -0.91
N ALA A 188 17.47 24.08 -0.38
CA ALA A 188 16.82 24.27 0.91
C ALA A 188 17.42 23.32 1.95
N ILE A 189 18.05 23.87 2.99
CA ILE A 189 18.62 23.11 4.10
C ILE A 189 17.64 23.16 5.26
N LEU A 190 17.01 22.03 5.58
CA LEU A 190 15.99 21.99 6.62
C LEU A 190 16.55 21.34 7.88
N ARG A 191 16.72 22.13 8.95
CA ARG A 191 17.24 21.66 10.23
C ARG A 191 16.10 21.20 11.12
N TYR A 192 15.85 19.89 11.13
CA TYR A 192 14.78 19.31 11.94
C TYR A 192 15.17 19.26 13.41
N PHE A 193 14.18 19.44 14.28
CA PHE A 193 14.33 19.24 15.71
C PHE A 193 14.00 17.79 16.09
N ASN A 194 12.92 17.52 16.81
CA ASN A 194 12.56 16.16 17.24
C ASN A 194 11.21 15.73 16.63
N PRO A 195 11.22 15.14 15.42
CA PRO A 195 10.00 14.67 14.76
C PRO A 195 9.35 13.54 15.55
N ILE A 196 8.04 13.65 15.75
CA ILE A 196 7.20 12.69 16.47
C ILE A 196 5.81 12.57 15.84
N GLY A 197 5.03 11.58 16.29
CA GLY A 197 3.69 11.32 15.78
C GLY A 197 3.67 10.29 14.67
N ALA A 198 2.54 10.21 13.98
CA ALA A 198 2.35 9.36 12.82
C ALA A 198 1.36 10.05 11.88
N HIS A 199 1.06 9.46 10.73
CA HIS A 199 -0.03 9.95 9.91
C HIS A 199 -1.36 9.64 10.62
N PRO A 200 -2.32 10.59 10.69
CA PRO A 200 -3.57 10.41 11.44
C PRO A 200 -4.45 9.25 10.95
N SER A 201 -4.17 8.70 9.77
CA SER A 201 -4.83 7.47 9.31
C SER A 201 -4.49 6.25 10.17
N GLY A 202 -3.32 6.22 10.83
CA GLY A 202 -2.79 5.04 11.52
C GLY A 202 -2.14 4.01 10.59
N LEU A 203 -2.09 4.26 9.26
CA LEU A 203 -1.53 3.32 8.29
C LEU A 203 0.00 3.36 8.16
N ILE A 204 0.61 4.50 8.46
CA ILE A 204 2.06 4.70 8.44
C ILE A 204 2.50 5.44 9.70
N GLY A 205 3.69 5.09 10.19
CA GLY A 205 4.34 5.68 11.35
C GLY A 205 5.81 5.28 11.44
N GLU A 206 6.47 5.62 12.55
CA GLU A 206 7.85 5.19 12.78
C GLU A 206 7.89 3.72 13.20
N ASP A 207 8.58 2.88 12.42
CA ASP A 207 8.88 1.49 12.75
C ASP A 207 10.41 1.31 12.84
N PRO A 208 11.02 1.61 14.00
CA PRO A 208 12.47 1.49 14.14
C PRO A 208 12.89 0.02 14.09
N LEU A 209 13.80 -0.32 13.17
CA LEU A 209 14.40 -1.65 13.15
C LEU A 209 15.30 -1.80 14.39
N GLY A 210 14.97 -2.78 15.23
CA GLY A 210 15.71 -3.07 16.46
C GLY A 210 15.20 -2.32 17.69
N ILE A 211 16.12 -1.80 18.51
CA ILE A 211 15.79 -1.07 19.75
C ILE A 211 15.66 0.43 19.40
N PRO A 212 14.52 1.07 19.68
CA PRO A 212 14.37 2.50 19.46
C PRO A 212 15.41 3.32 20.24
N ASN A 213 16.05 4.28 19.57
CA ASN A 213 16.95 5.25 20.21
C ASN A 213 16.21 6.52 20.69
N ASN A 214 15.01 6.74 20.17
CA ASN A 214 14.19 7.94 20.40
C ASN A 214 13.09 7.66 21.43
N LEU A 215 12.73 8.69 22.20
CA LEU A 215 11.81 8.60 23.34
C LEU A 215 10.44 8.00 22.97
N LEU A 216 9.74 8.56 21.98
CA LEU A 216 8.35 8.20 21.72
C LEU A 216 8.15 6.79 21.12
N PRO A 217 8.93 6.33 20.13
CA PRO A 217 8.79 4.94 19.67
C PRO A 217 9.13 3.92 20.76
N TYR A 218 10.02 4.28 21.70
CA TYR A 218 10.28 3.44 22.87
C TYR A 218 9.04 3.38 23.78
N MET A 219 8.43 4.52 24.11
CA MET A 219 7.19 4.57 24.89
C MET A 219 6.06 3.78 24.25
N ALA A 220 5.88 3.90 22.93
CA ALA A 220 4.90 3.13 22.18
C ALA A 220 5.17 1.62 22.29
N GLN A 221 6.43 1.18 22.19
CA GLN A 221 6.79 -0.24 22.37
C GLN A 221 6.53 -0.75 23.80
N VAL A 222 6.72 0.08 24.84
CA VAL A 222 6.34 -0.28 26.22
C VAL A 222 4.82 -0.42 26.33
N ALA A 223 4.07 0.54 25.78
CA ALA A 223 2.60 0.57 25.84
C ALA A 223 1.95 -0.65 25.18
N VAL A 224 2.52 -1.16 24.09
CA VAL A 224 2.04 -2.38 23.39
C VAL A 224 2.70 -3.68 23.90
N GLY A 225 3.47 -3.61 25.00
CA GLY A 225 4.05 -4.79 25.66
C GLY A 225 5.27 -5.41 24.96
N ARG A 226 5.89 -4.72 24.00
CA ARG A 226 7.16 -5.15 23.37
C ARG A 226 8.38 -4.92 24.27
N ARG A 227 8.25 -4.07 25.28
CA ARG A 227 9.29 -3.71 26.24
C ARG A 227 8.70 -3.65 27.64
N GLU A 228 9.53 -3.94 28.64
CA GLU A 228 9.11 -3.99 30.04
C GLU A 228 8.83 -2.59 30.62
N LYS A 229 9.74 -1.63 30.38
CA LYS A 229 9.68 -0.26 30.94
C LYS A 229 10.53 0.72 30.14
N LEU A 230 10.24 2.01 30.28
CA LEU A 230 11.01 3.13 29.74
C LEU A 230 12.22 3.46 30.63
N TYR A 231 13.33 3.88 30.05
CA TYR A 231 14.45 4.47 30.79
C TYR A 231 14.53 5.97 30.50
N VAL A 232 14.46 6.79 31.55
CA VAL A 232 14.62 8.25 31.51
C VAL A 232 16.09 8.57 31.80
N PHE A 233 16.76 9.26 30.88
CA PHE A 233 18.20 9.53 30.98
C PHE A 233 18.47 10.89 31.63
N GLY A 234 18.75 10.87 32.95
CA GLY A 234 19.03 12.04 33.77
C GLY A 234 17.78 12.83 34.20
N ASP A 235 17.76 13.17 35.49
CA ASP A 235 16.78 14.03 36.16
C ASP A 235 17.44 15.18 36.94
N ASP A 236 18.71 15.48 36.61
CA ASP A 236 19.55 16.46 37.28
C ASP A 236 20.05 17.58 36.33
N TYR A 237 19.45 17.70 35.14
CA TYR A 237 19.70 18.82 34.23
C TYR A 237 19.19 20.14 34.81
N ASP A 238 19.81 21.26 34.42
CA ASP A 238 19.35 22.62 34.79
C ASP A 238 18.12 23.02 33.96
N SER A 239 17.07 22.21 34.06
CA SER A 239 15.77 22.38 33.43
C SER A 239 14.68 22.46 34.50
N ARG A 240 13.46 22.75 34.08
CA ARG A 240 12.33 22.95 35.01
C ARG A 240 11.91 21.71 35.79
N ASP A 241 12.29 20.50 35.35
CA ASP A 241 11.94 19.23 35.99
C ASP A 241 13.11 18.24 36.08
N GLY A 242 14.33 18.73 35.83
CA GLY A 242 15.54 17.91 35.84
C GLY A 242 15.80 17.13 34.56
N THR A 243 14.86 17.03 33.62
CA THR A 243 15.03 16.27 32.38
C THR A 243 15.43 17.16 31.19
N PRO A 244 16.10 16.62 30.15
CA PRO A 244 16.51 17.43 29.01
C PRO A 244 15.31 17.94 28.20
N ILE A 245 15.46 19.13 27.59
CA ILE A 245 14.41 19.82 26.83
C ILE A 245 14.65 19.63 25.33
N ARG A 246 13.61 19.26 24.60
CA ARG A 246 13.60 19.14 23.13
C ARG A 246 12.36 19.82 22.55
N ASP A 247 12.49 20.29 21.32
CA ASP A 247 11.35 20.78 20.52
C ASP A 247 10.77 19.64 19.69
N TYR A 248 9.64 19.12 20.16
CA TYR A 248 8.92 18.04 19.53
C TYR A 248 7.96 18.56 18.48
N ILE A 249 8.16 18.14 17.24
CA ILE A 249 7.40 18.58 16.07
C ILE A 249 6.62 17.41 15.49
N HIS A 250 5.35 17.63 15.13
CA HIS A 250 4.55 16.61 14.47
C HIS A 250 5.14 16.28 13.08
N VAL A 251 5.28 14.99 12.75
CA VAL A 251 5.88 14.53 11.49
C VAL A 251 5.12 15.00 10.26
N VAL A 252 3.79 15.15 10.35
CA VAL A 252 2.95 15.75 9.29
C VAL A 252 3.25 17.25 9.11
N ASP A 253 3.39 18.03 10.19
CA ASP A 253 3.80 19.43 10.06
C ASP A 253 5.17 19.54 9.42
N LEU A 254 6.10 18.68 9.83
CA LEU A 254 7.41 18.58 9.23
C LEU A 254 7.35 18.26 7.74
N ALA A 255 6.53 17.30 7.34
CA ALA A 255 6.30 16.94 5.93
C ALA A 255 5.75 18.14 5.13
N LYS A 256 4.75 18.86 5.65
CA LYS A 256 4.25 20.11 5.05
C LYS A 256 5.35 21.19 4.92
N GLY A 257 6.31 21.21 5.85
CA GLY A 257 7.47 22.10 5.78
C GLY A 257 8.35 21.86 4.55
N HIS A 258 8.39 20.62 4.05
CA HIS A 258 9.09 20.30 2.81
C HIS A 258 8.35 20.82 1.59
N ILE A 259 7.02 20.75 1.58
CA ILE A 259 6.20 21.33 0.52
C ILE A 259 6.40 22.85 0.48
N ALA A 260 6.43 23.50 1.64
CA ALA A 260 6.72 24.93 1.73
C ALA A 260 8.12 25.28 1.21
N ALA A 261 9.14 24.49 1.56
CA ALA A 261 10.49 24.64 1.04
C ALA A 261 10.55 24.43 -0.48
N LEU A 262 9.89 23.42 -1.01
CA LEU A 262 9.87 23.12 -2.44
C LEU A 262 9.17 24.25 -3.23
N LYS A 263 8.03 24.74 -2.73
CA LYS A 263 7.34 25.91 -3.28
C LYS A 263 8.21 27.17 -3.22
N TYR A 264 9.02 27.34 -2.17
CA TYR A 264 9.97 28.44 -2.08
C TYR A 264 11.06 28.33 -3.15
N LEU A 265 11.60 27.13 -3.42
CA LEU A 265 12.56 26.92 -4.50
C LEU A 265 11.93 27.14 -5.89
N ASP A 266 10.68 26.70 -6.07
CA ASP A 266 9.92 26.87 -7.31
C ASP A 266 9.58 28.34 -7.63
N ALA A 267 9.62 29.23 -6.63
CA ALA A 267 9.37 30.66 -6.83
C ALA A 267 10.57 31.43 -7.41
N TYR A 268 11.75 30.81 -7.50
CA TYR A 268 12.93 31.38 -8.13
C TYR A 268 13.00 31.02 -9.61
N ASP A 269 13.39 31.98 -10.44
CA ASP A 269 13.51 31.77 -11.88
C ASP A 269 14.59 30.73 -12.23
N ASP A 270 14.51 30.12 -13.41
CA ASP A 270 15.49 29.12 -13.86
C ASP A 270 16.94 29.65 -13.92
N ASN A 271 17.13 30.97 -14.06
CA ASN A 271 18.44 31.61 -14.11
C ASN A 271 18.93 32.14 -12.74
N GLU A 272 18.15 31.89 -11.70
CA GLU A 272 18.47 32.25 -10.32
C GLU A 272 18.76 31.00 -9.49
N GLY A 273 19.54 31.20 -8.42
CA GLY A 273 19.80 30.14 -7.46
C GLY A 273 19.93 30.69 -6.05
N LEU A 274 19.80 29.78 -5.09
CA LEU A 274 19.90 30.09 -3.66
C LEU A 274 20.45 28.89 -2.91
N CYS A 275 21.10 29.13 -1.78
CA CYS A 275 21.33 28.13 -0.75
C CYS A 275 20.93 28.75 0.58
N ARG A 276 19.93 28.17 1.26
CA ARG A 276 19.38 28.77 2.46
C ARG A 276 18.85 27.72 3.43
N GLU A 277 19.06 27.98 4.71
CA GLU A 277 18.68 27.12 5.80
C GLU A 277 17.52 27.65 6.64
N TRP A 278 16.69 26.72 7.13
CA TRP A 278 15.56 27.00 8.03
C TRP A 278 15.46 25.96 9.14
N ASN A 279 15.13 26.41 10.34
CA ASN A 279 14.70 25.54 11.42
C ASN A 279 13.25 25.09 11.20
N LEU A 280 13.02 23.78 11.24
CA LEU A 280 11.67 23.21 11.31
C LEU A 280 11.45 22.63 12.70
N GLY A 281 10.82 23.43 13.55
CA GLY A 281 10.45 23.11 14.93
C GLY A 281 9.25 23.96 15.35
N SER A 282 8.62 23.59 16.46
CA SER A 282 7.43 24.28 17.00
C SER A 282 7.77 25.59 17.72
N GLY A 283 9.03 25.75 18.15
CA GLY A 283 9.44 26.80 19.08
C GLY A 283 9.06 26.54 20.54
N LYS A 284 8.45 25.38 20.83
CA LYS A 284 8.01 24.97 22.17
C LYS A 284 8.91 23.86 22.71
N GLY A 285 9.83 24.22 23.59
CA GLY A 285 10.67 23.25 24.29
C GLY A 285 9.87 22.48 25.34
N SER A 286 9.77 21.16 25.18
CA SER A 286 9.13 20.25 26.15
C SER A 286 10.18 19.37 26.83
N THR A 287 9.95 19.12 28.10
CA THR A 287 10.73 18.19 28.95
C THR A 287 10.36 16.74 28.65
N VAL A 288 11.19 15.79 29.10
CA VAL A 288 10.88 14.36 28.94
C VAL A 288 9.61 13.98 29.71
N PHE A 289 9.40 14.50 30.92
CA PHE A 289 8.21 14.16 31.70
C PHE A 289 6.93 14.79 31.13
N GLU A 290 6.96 16.01 30.60
CA GLU A 290 5.79 16.58 29.92
C GLU A 290 5.34 15.71 28.73
N VAL A 291 6.29 15.21 27.93
CA VAL A 291 5.97 14.32 26.81
C VAL A 291 5.52 12.94 27.29
N TYR A 292 6.14 12.40 28.34
CA TYR A 292 5.68 11.17 28.99
C TYR A 292 4.22 11.29 29.45
N HIS A 293 3.85 12.39 30.13
CA HIS A 293 2.48 12.62 30.58
C HIS A 293 1.51 12.83 29.42
N ALA A 294 1.91 13.55 28.37
CA ALA A 294 1.11 13.70 27.16
C ALA A 294 0.84 12.35 26.50
N PHE A 295 1.85 11.47 26.44
CA PHE A 295 1.71 10.13 25.88
C PHE A 295 0.82 9.24 26.75
N CYS A 296 1.02 9.20 28.07
CA CYS A 296 0.17 8.44 28.99
C CYS A 296 -1.30 8.89 28.92
N LYS A 297 -1.53 10.20 28.76
CA LYS A 297 -2.88 10.74 28.55
C LYS A 297 -3.49 10.30 27.23
N ALA A 298 -2.70 10.26 26.15
CA ALA A 298 -3.18 9.84 24.83
C ALA A 298 -3.45 8.33 24.75
N SER A 299 -2.59 7.52 25.40
CA SER A 299 -2.73 6.06 25.43
C SER A 299 -3.73 5.56 26.46
N GLY A 300 -4.00 6.34 27.51
CA GLY A 300 -4.74 5.90 28.68
C GLY A 300 -3.97 4.89 29.54
N ILE A 301 -2.64 4.83 29.41
CA ILE A 301 -1.77 3.85 30.06
C ILE A 301 -0.71 4.60 30.89
N ASP A 302 -0.59 4.25 32.16
CA ASP A 302 0.55 4.66 33.00
C ASP A 302 1.76 3.76 32.70
N LEU A 303 2.74 4.30 31.97
CA LEU A 303 3.90 3.52 31.55
C LEU A 303 4.92 3.34 32.67
N PRO A 304 5.41 2.12 32.94
CA PRO A 304 6.51 1.96 33.87
C PRO A 304 7.77 2.65 33.32
N TYR A 305 8.46 3.42 34.16
CA TYR A 305 9.74 4.05 33.84
C TYR A 305 10.76 3.92 34.98
N GLU A 306 12.04 4.04 34.63
CA GLU A 306 13.16 4.12 35.57
C GLU A 306 14.07 5.29 35.19
N VAL A 307 14.43 6.12 36.17
CA VAL A 307 15.42 7.19 35.97
C VAL A 307 16.83 6.60 36.07
N THR A 308 17.65 6.92 35.09
CA THR A 308 19.04 6.45 34.94
C THR A 308 19.99 7.63 34.80
N GLY A 309 21.30 7.35 34.74
CA GLY A 309 22.30 8.40 34.48
C GLY A 309 22.11 9.10 33.13
N ARG A 310 22.69 10.28 32.98
CA ARG A 310 22.67 11.03 31.71
C ARG A 310 23.29 10.21 30.58
N ARG A 311 22.71 10.31 29.39
CA ARG A 311 23.25 9.69 28.17
C ARG A 311 24.30 10.60 27.54
N ALA A 312 25.45 10.02 27.19
CA ALA A 312 26.54 10.77 26.57
C ALA A 312 26.09 11.45 25.26
N GLY A 313 26.40 12.74 25.12
CA GLY A 313 26.03 13.55 23.95
C GLY A 313 24.66 14.25 24.04
N ASP A 314 23.83 13.97 25.05
CA ASP A 314 22.60 14.72 25.26
C ASP A 314 22.89 16.12 25.81
N VAL A 315 22.33 17.14 25.15
CA VAL A 315 22.41 18.55 25.55
C VAL A 315 21.20 18.95 26.41
N LEU A 316 21.33 20.05 27.14
CA LEU A 316 20.27 20.57 28.02
C LEU A 316 19.01 20.95 27.25
N ASN A 317 19.13 21.81 26.23
CA ASN A 317 17.97 22.38 25.53
C ASN A 317 18.22 22.49 24.02
N LEU A 318 17.30 21.93 23.23
CA LEU A 318 17.23 22.07 21.77
C LEU A 318 15.84 22.59 21.39
N THR A 319 15.59 23.87 21.62
CA THR A 319 14.34 24.54 21.20
C THR A 319 14.57 25.38 19.95
N ALA A 320 13.73 25.26 18.93
CA ALA A 320 13.90 26.02 17.69
C ALA A 320 13.48 27.48 17.86
N LYS A 321 14.12 28.39 17.12
CA LYS A 321 13.50 29.68 16.79
C LYS A 321 12.89 29.59 15.38
N PRO A 322 11.57 29.44 15.24
CA PRO A 322 10.94 29.16 13.94
C PRO A 322 10.60 30.40 13.10
N ASP A 323 10.94 31.61 13.58
CA ASP A 323 10.56 32.89 12.97
C ASP A 323 10.93 33.00 11.48
N ARG A 324 12.09 32.47 11.09
CA ARG A 324 12.56 32.52 9.71
C ARG A 324 11.67 31.67 8.79
N ALA A 325 11.38 30.42 9.16
CA ALA A 325 10.50 29.54 8.39
C ALA A 325 9.09 30.13 8.26
N LYS A 326 8.54 30.67 9.36
CA LYS A 326 7.25 31.37 9.35
C LYS A 326 7.23 32.55 8.39
N ARG A 327 8.26 33.39 8.43
CA ARG A 327 8.33 34.61 7.60
C ARG A 327 8.59 34.30 6.12
N GLU A 328 9.50 33.39 5.83
CA GLU A 328 10.03 33.16 4.47
C GLU A 328 9.31 32.01 3.75
N LEU A 329 9.19 30.85 4.40
CA LEU A 329 8.50 29.68 3.83
C LEU A 329 6.97 29.75 3.98
N LYS A 330 6.46 30.71 4.78
CA LYS A 330 5.04 30.80 5.16
C LYS A 330 4.54 29.52 5.83
N TRP A 331 5.42 28.90 6.62
CA TRP A 331 5.15 27.63 7.30
C TRP A 331 5.38 27.79 8.80
N GLU A 332 4.47 27.20 9.59
CA GLU A 332 4.61 27.00 11.03
C GLU A 332 3.89 25.72 11.43
N THR A 333 4.19 25.17 12.61
CA THR A 333 3.51 23.97 13.12
C THR A 333 2.07 24.28 13.49
N GLU A 334 1.14 23.40 13.12
CA GLU A 334 -0.29 23.50 13.43
C GLU A 334 -0.71 22.52 14.52
N LEU A 335 0.04 21.43 14.70
CA LEU A 335 -0.26 20.33 15.60
C LEU A 335 0.55 20.42 16.90
N GLN A 336 -0.06 19.97 18.00
CA GLN A 336 0.56 19.98 19.32
C GLN A 336 1.18 18.61 19.65
N VAL A 337 1.99 18.56 20.72
CA VAL A 337 2.55 17.31 21.26
C VAL A 337 1.45 16.30 21.58
N GLU A 338 0.30 16.76 22.08
CA GLU A 338 -0.86 15.92 22.36
C GLU A 338 -1.41 15.25 21.10
N ASP A 339 -1.43 15.94 19.97
CA ASP A 339 -1.89 15.38 18.70
C ASP A 339 -0.87 14.36 18.17
N SER A 340 0.42 14.68 18.27
CA SER A 340 1.48 13.71 17.97
C SER A 340 1.35 12.43 18.81
N CYS A 341 1.01 12.55 20.10
CA CYS A 341 0.83 11.39 20.96
C CYS A 341 -0.40 10.57 20.56
N LYS A 342 -1.52 11.21 20.19
CA LYS A 342 -2.72 10.52 19.71
C LYS A 342 -2.46 9.78 18.41
N ASP A 343 -1.84 10.44 17.43
CA ASP A 343 -1.60 9.87 16.12
C ASP A 343 -0.57 8.74 16.19
N LEU A 344 0.49 8.91 17.00
CA LEU A 344 1.42 7.83 17.31
C LEU A 344 0.72 6.66 18.00
N TRP A 345 -0.16 6.92 18.96
CA TRP A 345 -0.88 5.87 19.67
C TRP A 345 -1.79 5.09 18.73
N LYS A 346 -2.50 5.77 17.83
CA LYS A 346 -3.30 5.13 16.79
C LYS A 346 -2.45 4.20 15.93
N TRP A 347 -1.33 4.69 15.37
CA TRP A 347 -0.36 3.86 14.64
C TRP A 347 0.09 2.64 15.45
N ALA A 348 0.46 2.84 16.72
CA ALA A 348 0.96 1.77 17.59
C ALA A 348 -0.12 0.73 17.92
N THR A 349 -1.37 1.13 18.09
CA THR A 349 -2.48 0.18 18.35
C THR A 349 -2.89 -0.61 17.12
N GLU A 350 -2.87 0.01 15.95
CA GLU A 350 -3.19 -0.65 14.68
C GLU A 350 -2.02 -1.52 14.19
N ASN A 351 -0.78 -1.19 14.61
CA ASN A 351 0.45 -1.84 14.15
C ASN A 351 1.41 -2.08 15.33
N PRO A 352 1.03 -2.89 16.34
CA PRO A 352 1.81 -3.05 17.57
C PRO A 352 3.24 -3.55 17.32
N PHE A 353 3.44 -4.35 16.28
CA PHE A 353 4.75 -4.88 15.88
C PHE A 353 5.39 -4.14 14.70
N GLY A 354 4.83 -3.00 14.29
CA GLY A 354 5.26 -2.28 13.09
C GLY A 354 4.70 -2.92 11.82
N TYR A 355 5.45 -2.81 10.72
CA TYR A 355 5.03 -3.37 9.43
C TYR A 355 5.29 -4.88 9.33
N GLN A 356 6.33 -5.38 10.01
CA GLN A 356 6.74 -6.78 9.94
C GLN A 356 5.84 -7.68 10.80
N LEU A 357 5.19 -8.66 10.18
CA LEU A 357 4.22 -9.54 10.83
C LEU A 357 4.66 -11.00 10.75
N ARG A 358 4.51 -11.73 11.86
CA ARG A 358 4.68 -13.20 11.84
C ARG A 358 3.56 -13.83 11.02
N GLY A 359 3.91 -14.85 10.22
CA GLY A 359 2.96 -15.49 9.31
C GLY A 359 2.68 -14.67 8.05
N VAL A 360 3.53 -13.69 7.74
CA VAL A 360 3.53 -12.96 6.47
C VAL A 360 4.89 -13.11 5.81
N GLU A 361 4.91 -13.51 4.55
CA GLU A 361 6.12 -13.65 3.73
C GLU A 361 5.90 -13.01 2.37
N ALA A 362 6.94 -12.50 1.74
CA ALA A 362 6.87 -11.97 0.38
C ALA A 362 8.08 -12.40 -0.45
N ARG A 363 7.86 -12.67 -1.73
CA ARG A 363 8.92 -12.95 -2.71
C ARG A 363 8.66 -12.18 -4.00
N PHE A 364 9.71 -11.91 -4.78
CA PHE A 364 9.54 -11.33 -6.11
C PHE A 364 8.86 -12.33 -7.03
N SER A 365 7.97 -11.81 -7.88
CA SER A 365 7.21 -12.58 -8.88
C SER A 365 7.71 -12.34 -10.30
N THR A 366 8.70 -11.45 -10.47
CA THR A 366 9.39 -11.11 -11.72
C THR A 366 10.89 -10.98 -11.46
N GLU A 367 11.57 -10.09 -12.19
CA GLU A 367 12.94 -9.63 -11.94
C GLU A 367 13.18 -9.28 -10.46
N ASP A 368 14.41 -9.54 -10.01
CA ASP A 368 14.85 -9.22 -8.66
C ASP A 368 14.66 -7.72 -8.35
N MET A 369 14.19 -7.43 -7.15
CA MET A 369 14.00 -6.06 -6.63
C MET A 369 12.90 -5.23 -7.31
N ARG A 370 12.03 -5.84 -8.12
CA ARG A 370 10.78 -5.21 -8.56
C ARG A 370 9.69 -5.35 -7.49
N TYR A 371 9.60 -4.37 -6.59
CA TYR A 371 8.80 -4.48 -5.37
C TYR A 371 7.27 -4.36 -5.56
N ASP A 372 6.82 -3.73 -6.64
CA ASP A 372 5.43 -3.72 -7.08
C ASP A 372 5.02 -5.05 -7.75
N ALA A 373 5.99 -5.96 -7.97
CA ALA A 373 5.80 -7.31 -8.49
C ALA A 373 6.23 -8.36 -7.46
N ARG A 374 5.36 -8.57 -6.47
CA ARG A 374 5.56 -9.56 -5.40
C ARG A 374 4.40 -10.52 -5.29
N PHE A 375 4.71 -11.72 -4.84
CA PHE A 375 3.76 -12.64 -4.24
C PHE A 375 3.87 -12.55 -2.72
N VAL A 376 2.77 -12.15 -2.08
CA VAL A 376 2.66 -11.97 -0.63
C VAL A 376 1.80 -13.08 -0.05
N THR A 377 2.38 -13.88 0.83
CA THR A 377 1.70 -14.96 1.55
C THR A 377 1.30 -14.49 2.94
N ILE A 378 0.02 -14.59 3.30
CA ILE A 378 -0.47 -14.42 4.68
C ILE A 378 -0.91 -15.77 5.26
N GLY A 379 -0.83 -15.91 6.58
CA GLY A 379 -0.96 -17.21 7.24
C GLY A 379 0.21 -18.16 6.94
N ALA A 380 1.35 -17.64 6.50
CA ALA A 380 2.55 -18.42 6.16
C ALA A 380 2.98 -19.32 7.34
N GLY A 381 3.34 -20.56 7.03
CA GLY A 381 3.73 -21.56 8.03
C GLY A 381 2.58 -22.10 8.89
N THR A 382 1.33 -21.71 8.62
CA THR A 382 0.15 -22.24 9.31
C THR A 382 -0.58 -23.30 8.48
N ARG A 383 -1.66 -23.85 9.03
CA ARG A 383 -2.54 -24.83 8.35
C ARG A 383 -3.39 -24.24 7.23
N PHE A 384 -3.47 -22.93 7.10
CA PHE A 384 -4.14 -22.29 5.96
C PHE A 384 -3.36 -21.07 5.53
N GLN A 385 -2.88 -21.09 4.29
CA GLN A 385 -2.01 -20.06 3.74
C GLN A 385 -2.64 -19.54 2.45
N ALA A 386 -2.58 -18.24 2.23
CA ALA A 386 -3.03 -17.62 0.99
C ALA A 386 -1.95 -16.70 0.45
N THR A 387 -1.64 -16.87 -0.84
CA THR A 387 -0.64 -16.08 -1.56
C THR A 387 -1.34 -15.20 -2.58
N PHE A 388 -1.00 -13.91 -2.60
CA PHE A 388 -1.60 -12.93 -3.48
C PHE A 388 -0.56 -12.18 -4.31
N ALA A 389 -0.92 -11.76 -5.51
CA ALA A 389 -0.09 -10.92 -6.38
C ALA A 389 -0.66 -9.50 -6.48
N ASN A 390 0.21 -8.50 -6.64
CA ASN A 390 -0.19 -7.17 -7.11
C ASN A 390 -0.85 -7.25 -8.49
N LEU A 391 -0.33 -8.09 -9.39
CA LEU A 391 -0.93 -8.34 -10.70
C LEU A 391 -2.31 -8.97 -10.56
N GLY A 392 -3.34 -8.27 -11.00
CA GLY A 392 -4.73 -8.70 -10.99
C GLY A 392 -5.34 -8.89 -9.60
N ALA A 393 -4.67 -8.42 -8.52
CA ALA A 393 -4.99 -8.83 -7.15
C ALA A 393 -5.21 -10.35 -7.09
N THR A 394 -4.33 -11.11 -7.74
CA THR A 394 -4.56 -12.52 -8.07
C THR A 394 -4.38 -13.40 -6.84
N ILE A 395 -5.26 -14.38 -6.64
CA ILE A 395 -5.02 -15.49 -5.71
C ILE A 395 -4.05 -16.45 -6.39
N VAL A 396 -2.79 -16.40 -5.98
CA VAL A 396 -1.70 -17.20 -6.54
C VAL A 396 -1.75 -18.64 -6.03
N ASP A 397 -2.02 -18.80 -4.73
CA ASP A 397 -2.15 -20.10 -4.11
C ASP A 397 -3.04 -20.04 -2.87
N LEU A 398 -3.70 -21.16 -2.58
CA LEU A 398 -4.36 -21.47 -1.32
C LEU A 398 -3.85 -22.83 -0.87
N LYS A 399 -3.20 -22.88 0.30
CA LYS A 399 -2.73 -24.13 0.89
C LYS A 399 -3.57 -24.48 2.11
N ALA A 400 -4.31 -25.59 2.05
CA ALA A 400 -5.03 -26.17 3.18
C ALA A 400 -4.25 -27.38 3.70
N ASP A 401 -3.86 -27.34 4.97
CA ASP A 401 -3.09 -28.39 5.65
C ASP A 401 -1.81 -28.79 4.88
N GLY A 402 -1.17 -27.80 4.24
CA GLY A 402 0.07 -27.96 3.45
C GLY A 402 -0.16 -28.30 1.97
N GLN A 403 -1.37 -28.65 1.56
CA GLN A 403 -1.72 -28.98 0.19
C GLN A 403 -2.28 -27.76 -0.56
N SER A 404 -1.66 -27.40 -1.69
CA SER A 404 -2.24 -26.43 -2.63
C SER A 404 -3.55 -26.98 -3.20
N VAL A 405 -4.59 -26.16 -3.22
CA VAL A 405 -5.94 -26.55 -3.69
C VAL A 405 -6.45 -25.72 -4.86
N VAL A 406 -5.60 -24.88 -5.43
CA VAL A 406 -5.91 -24.03 -6.60
C VAL A 406 -4.83 -24.14 -7.67
N LEU A 407 -5.18 -23.83 -8.91
CA LEU A 407 -4.21 -23.64 -9.99
C LEU A 407 -3.55 -22.25 -9.85
N GLY A 408 -2.32 -22.13 -10.33
CA GLY A 408 -1.55 -20.88 -10.32
C GLY A 408 -0.25 -21.02 -11.10
N TYR A 409 0.52 -19.94 -11.17
CA TYR A 409 1.84 -19.91 -11.81
C TYR A 409 2.93 -19.49 -10.82
N GLU A 410 4.17 -19.89 -11.11
CA GLU A 410 5.33 -19.62 -10.26
C GLU A 410 5.77 -18.15 -10.28
N ASN A 411 5.46 -17.44 -11.36
CA ASN A 411 5.84 -16.05 -11.64
C ASN A 411 4.75 -15.33 -12.47
N GLU A 412 4.89 -14.01 -12.64
CA GLU A 412 3.91 -13.20 -13.39
C GLU A 412 3.87 -13.50 -14.89
N GLU A 413 4.92 -14.08 -15.48
CA GLU A 413 4.95 -14.43 -16.91
C GLU A 413 3.82 -15.42 -17.26
N GLY A 414 3.55 -16.39 -16.39
CA GLY A 414 2.43 -17.31 -16.58
C GLY A 414 1.06 -16.62 -16.54
N TYR A 415 0.88 -15.62 -15.67
CA TYR A 415 -0.35 -14.85 -15.56
C TYR A 415 -0.54 -13.85 -16.72
N LEU A 416 0.54 -13.39 -17.33
CA LEU A 416 0.55 -12.48 -18.48
C LEU A 416 0.51 -13.22 -19.83
N ASN A 417 0.31 -14.54 -19.82
CA ASN A 417 0.19 -15.31 -21.06
C ASN A 417 -0.97 -14.76 -21.93
N PRO A 418 -0.75 -14.42 -23.22
CA PRO A 418 -1.79 -13.90 -24.10
C PRO A 418 -3.01 -14.83 -24.26
N ASP A 419 -2.82 -16.15 -24.10
CA ASP A 419 -3.89 -17.16 -24.14
C ASP A 419 -4.49 -17.43 -22.74
N SER A 420 -4.49 -16.41 -21.88
CA SER A 420 -4.89 -16.46 -20.46
C SER A 420 -6.24 -17.16 -20.24
N ALA A 421 -6.26 -18.06 -19.26
CA ALA A 421 -7.49 -18.62 -18.71
C ALA A 421 -7.99 -17.85 -17.46
N TYR A 422 -7.42 -16.66 -17.19
CA TYR A 422 -7.72 -15.80 -16.05
C TYR A 422 -7.47 -16.43 -14.67
N ILE A 423 -6.53 -17.37 -14.57
CA ILE A 423 -6.32 -18.19 -13.36
C ILE A 423 -6.10 -17.33 -12.11
N GLY A 424 -7.01 -17.47 -11.14
CA GLY A 424 -6.92 -16.84 -9.81
C GLY A 424 -7.20 -15.33 -9.79
N ALA A 425 -7.37 -14.71 -10.95
CA ALA A 425 -7.38 -13.26 -11.09
C ALA A 425 -8.67 -12.62 -10.57
N THR A 426 -8.59 -11.35 -10.16
CA THR A 426 -9.77 -10.50 -10.10
C THR A 426 -10.20 -10.16 -11.53
N ILE A 427 -11.47 -10.40 -11.83
CA ILE A 427 -12.09 -10.02 -13.11
C ILE A 427 -12.77 -8.68 -12.95
N GLY A 428 -12.47 -7.75 -13.86
CA GLY A 428 -13.11 -6.45 -13.90
C GLY A 428 -12.84 -5.69 -15.20
N ARG A 429 -13.54 -4.58 -15.48
CA ARG A 429 -14.67 -4.07 -14.67
C ARG A 429 -15.90 -4.98 -14.71
N TYR A 430 -16.02 -5.81 -15.74
CA TYR A 430 -17.22 -6.61 -15.98
C TYR A 430 -16.88 -8.07 -16.28
N ALA A 431 -17.26 -8.96 -15.37
CA ALA A 431 -17.10 -10.40 -15.51
C ALA A 431 -18.13 -11.01 -16.45
N ASN A 432 -17.71 -12.10 -17.10
CA ASN A 432 -18.45 -12.80 -18.14
C ASN A 432 -18.73 -11.90 -19.37
N ARG A 433 -19.65 -12.33 -20.22
CA ARG A 433 -19.86 -11.80 -21.57
C ARG A 433 -20.77 -10.56 -21.57
N ILE A 434 -20.43 -9.61 -22.44
CA ILE A 434 -21.29 -8.54 -22.93
C ILE A 434 -21.53 -8.82 -24.43
N ALA A 435 -22.81 -8.90 -24.80
CA ALA A 435 -23.25 -9.23 -26.15
C ALA A 435 -22.64 -8.25 -27.15
N LYS A 436 -21.89 -8.77 -28.14
CA LYS A 436 -21.22 -7.95 -29.17
C LYS A 436 -20.28 -6.88 -28.61
N GLY A 437 -19.87 -7.00 -27.34
CA GLY A 437 -19.12 -5.96 -26.63
C GLY A 437 -19.85 -4.61 -26.59
N GLN A 438 -21.15 -4.57 -26.87
CA GLN A 438 -21.91 -3.33 -26.96
C GLN A 438 -22.80 -3.17 -25.76
N PHE A 439 -22.89 -1.94 -25.25
CA PHE A 439 -23.90 -1.58 -24.27
C PHE A 439 -24.27 -0.11 -24.40
N ASN A 440 -25.50 0.23 -24.01
CA ASN A 440 -25.93 1.62 -23.88
C ASN A 440 -25.95 2.01 -22.41
N LEU A 441 -25.39 3.15 -22.04
CA LEU A 441 -25.44 3.67 -20.67
C LEU A 441 -25.58 5.19 -20.69
N GLU A 442 -26.50 5.73 -19.89
CA GLU A 442 -26.82 7.17 -19.85
C GLU A 442 -27.02 7.80 -21.25
N GLY A 443 -27.71 7.05 -22.14
CA GLY A 443 -28.03 7.51 -23.49
C GLY A 443 -26.86 7.47 -24.50
N LYS A 444 -25.70 6.92 -24.11
CA LYS A 444 -24.53 6.75 -24.97
C LYS A 444 -24.26 5.29 -25.25
N ASP A 445 -23.88 4.98 -26.48
CA ASP A 445 -23.44 3.64 -26.88
C ASP A 445 -21.93 3.50 -26.69
N TYR A 446 -21.53 2.36 -26.14
CA TYR A 446 -20.14 1.99 -25.89
C TYR A 446 -19.82 0.69 -26.62
N GLN A 447 -18.57 0.55 -27.07
CA GLN A 447 -18.04 -0.63 -27.73
C GLN A 447 -16.77 -1.08 -27.01
N LEU A 448 -16.81 -2.30 -26.49
CA LEU A 448 -15.66 -3.03 -25.97
C LEU A 448 -15.04 -3.89 -27.08
N THR A 449 -13.73 -4.07 -27.02
CA THR A 449 -13.02 -4.99 -27.91
C THR A 449 -13.54 -6.42 -27.74
N ILE A 450 -13.83 -7.08 -28.86
CA ILE A 450 -14.27 -8.48 -28.90
C ILE A 450 -13.07 -9.41 -28.71
N ASN A 451 -13.18 -10.33 -27.74
CA ASN A 451 -12.12 -11.30 -27.43
C ASN A 451 -12.65 -12.73 -27.27
N ASN A 452 -13.97 -12.97 -27.28
CA ASN A 452 -14.54 -14.31 -27.15
C ASN A 452 -15.69 -14.53 -28.15
N GLY A 453 -15.41 -15.23 -29.24
CA GLY A 453 -16.37 -15.42 -30.31
C GLY A 453 -16.81 -14.09 -30.91
N ILE A 454 -18.08 -13.73 -30.71
CA ILE A 454 -18.63 -12.43 -31.13
C ILE A 454 -18.82 -11.45 -29.98
N ASN A 455 -18.35 -11.76 -28.76
CA ASN A 455 -18.63 -11.00 -27.54
C ASN A 455 -17.34 -10.49 -26.87
N ALA A 456 -17.48 -9.49 -26.00
CA ALA A 456 -16.44 -9.10 -25.06
C ALA A 456 -16.64 -9.90 -23.77
N ASN A 457 -15.62 -10.62 -23.29
CA ASN A 457 -15.66 -11.44 -22.09
C ASN A 457 -14.62 -10.95 -21.07
N HIS A 458 -14.99 -10.95 -19.79
CA HIS A 458 -14.12 -10.65 -18.65
C HIS A 458 -13.37 -9.29 -18.75
N GLY A 459 -14.05 -8.26 -19.25
CA GLY A 459 -13.50 -6.91 -19.39
C GLY A 459 -12.59 -6.69 -20.60
N SER A 460 -12.47 -7.69 -21.49
CA SER A 460 -11.69 -7.62 -22.75
C SER A 460 -10.25 -7.11 -22.54
N ILE A 461 -9.82 -6.11 -23.32
CA ILE A 461 -8.49 -5.49 -23.20
C ILE A 461 -8.33 -4.69 -21.91
N GLY A 462 -9.44 -4.28 -21.28
CA GLY A 462 -9.47 -3.60 -19.99
C GLY A 462 -9.50 -4.53 -18.80
N SER A 463 -9.33 -5.85 -19.01
CA SER A 463 -9.44 -6.87 -17.98
C SER A 463 -8.48 -6.62 -16.82
N PHE A 464 -9.00 -6.74 -15.59
CA PHE A 464 -8.20 -6.50 -14.39
C PHE A 464 -7.07 -7.52 -14.18
N HIS A 465 -7.13 -8.70 -14.79
CA HIS A 465 -6.10 -9.74 -14.60
C HIS A 465 -4.69 -9.30 -15.03
N VAL A 466 -4.58 -8.35 -15.96
CA VAL A 466 -3.30 -7.79 -16.43
C VAL A 466 -2.95 -6.45 -15.77
N LYS A 467 -3.86 -5.89 -14.96
CA LYS A 467 -3.64 -4.61 -14.28
C LYS A 467 -2.90 -4.83 -12.97
N ARG A 468 -1.93 -3.96 -12.67
CA ARG A 468 -1.20 -4.01 -11.41
C ARG A 468 -1.92 -3.18 -10.35
N PHE A 469 -2.31 -3.83 -9.28
CA PHE A 469 -2.94 -3.18 -8.14
C PHE A 469 -1.87 -2.57 -7.21
N LEU A 470 -2.21 -1.43 -6.64
CA LEU A 470 -1.49 -0.74 -5.58
C LEU A 470 -1.51 -1.55 -4.29
N GLY A 471 -0.44 -1.42 -3.49
CA GLY A 471 -0.35 -2.03 -2.17
C GLY A 471 0.52 -3.30 -2.10
N PRO A 472 0.20 -4.26 -1.20
CA PRO A 472 -0.95 -4.30 -0.31
C PRO A 472 -0.76 -3.60 1.05
N ILE A 473 -1.87 -3.26 1.72
CA ILE A 473 -1.89 -3.11 3.19
C ILE A 473 -2.09 -4.49 3.79
N ILE A 474 -1.09 -4.99 4.51
CA ILE A 474 -1.18 -6.23 5.29
C ILE A 474 -1.36 -5.94 6.77
N GLN A 475 -2.29 -6.64 7.41
CA GLN A 475 -2.51 -6.56 8.86
C GLN A 475 -2.75 -7.95 9.47
N ASN A 476 -2.51 -8.06 10.78
CA ASN A 476 -2.90 -9.19 11.61
C ASN A 476 -3.81 -8.68 12.75
N PRO A 477 -5.08 -8.34 12.45
CA PRO A 477 -5.95 -7.62 13.38
C PRO A 477 -6.33 -8.43 14.63
N SER A 478 -6.26 -9.76 14.55
CA SER A 478 -6.48 -10.64 15.70
C SER A 478 -5.80 -11.99 15.48
N LYS A 479 -5.71 -12.79 16.53
CA LYS A 479 -5.14 -14.15 16.46
C LYS A 479 -5.79 -14.94 15.32
N ASP A 480 -4.97 -15.61 14.51
CA ASP A 480 -5.38 -16.44 13.37
C ASP A 480 -6.09 -15.69 12.22
N VAL A 481 -6.16 -14.35 12.26
CA VAL A 481 -6.79 -13.54 11.22
C VAL A 481 -5.78 -12.62 10.56
N PHE A 482 -5.64 -12.71 9.25
CA PHE A 482 -4.80 -11.83 8.45
C PHE A 482 -5.65 -11.13 7.39
N THR A 483 -5.28 -9.91 7.04
CA THR A 483 -5.92 -9.18 5.93
C THR A 483 -4.87 -8.71 4.93
N ALA A 484 -5.28 -8.67 3.66
CA ALA A 484 -4.52 -8.05 2.58
C ALA A 484 -5.48 -7.19 1.75
N GLU A 485 -5.25 -5.87 1.72
CA GLU A 485 -6.04 -4.94 0.91
C GLU A 485 -5.21 -4.46 -0.28
N TYR A 486 -5.79 -4.52 -1.47
CA TYR A 486 -5.25 -4.00 -2.72
C TYR A 486 -6.18 -2.94 -3.30
N MET A 487 -5.63 -2.01 -4.07
CA MET A 487 -6.40 -0.95 -4.73
C MET A 487 -6.05 -0.86 -6.21
N LEU A 488 -7.04 -0.57 -7.06
CA LEU A 488 -6.82 -0.22 -8.46
C LEU A 488 -7.47 1.14 -8.73
N VAL A 489 -6.71 2.03 -9.36
CA VAL A 489 -7.21 3.25 -9.99
C VAL A 489 -7.35 2.94 -11.48
N ASP A 490 -8.57 2.87 -11.96
CA ASP A 490 -8.87 2.54 -13.35
C ASP A 490 -9.54 3.75 -14.02
N ASN A 491 -8.77 4.57 -14.71
CA ASN A 491 -9.26 5.80 -15.32
C ASN A 491 -9.91 5.54 -16.68
N ASP A 492 -10.87 6.39 -17.06
CA ASP A 492 -11.57 6.27 -18.34
C ASP A 492 -10.66 6.50 -19.55
N THR A 493 -9.53 7.17 -19.37
CA THR A 493 -8.50 7.37 -20.39
C THR A 493 -7.77 6.09 -20.76
N ASP A 494 -7.78 5.09 -19.87
CA ASP A 494 -7.00 3.85 -20.00
C ASP A 494 -7.89 2.62 -20.26
N THR A 495 -9.19 2.84 -20.54
CA THR A 495 -10.17 1.75 -20.73
C THR A 495 -11.32 2.15 -21.67
N GLU A 496 -12.02 1.14 -22.19
CA GLU A 496 -13.19 1.35 -23.06
C GLU A 496 -14.49 1.59 -22.25
N PHE A 497 -14.43 1.44 -20.92
CA PHE A 497 -15.55 1.71 -20.02
C PHE A 497 -15.60 3.19 -19.60
N PRO A 498 -16.80 3.79 -19.42
CA PRO A 498 -16.91 5.16 -18.97
C PRO A 498 -16.57 5.35 -17.48
N GLY A 499 -16.04 6.53 -17.15
CA GLY A 499 -15.84 7.03 -15.78
C GLY A 499 -14.61 6.46 -15.08
N ASP A 500 -14.00 7.26 -14.22
CA ASP A 500 -12.84 6.86 -13.41
C ASP A 500 -13.31 6.03 -12.23
N LEU A 501 -12.81 4.80 -12.12
CA LEU A 501 -13.24 3.84 -11.11
C LEU A 501 -12.10 3.55 -10.14
N LEU A 502 -12.38 3.77 -8.85
CA LEU A 502 -11.54 3.30 -7.76
C LEU A 502 -12.07 1.97 -7.24
N VAL A 503 -11.22 0.94 -7.22
CA VAL A 503 -11.57 -0.41 -6.77
C VAL A 503 -10.69 -0.81 -5.59
N PHE A 504 -11.30 -1.45 -4.60
CA PHE A 504 -10.63 -2.11 -3.48
C PHE A 504 -10.95 -3.59 -3.51
N VAL A 505 -9.93 -4.41 -3.24
CA VAL A 505 -10.06 -5.84 -3.00
C VAL A 505 -9.49 -6.13 -1.62
N GLN A 506 -10.35 -6.49 -0.66
CA GLN A 506 -9.94 -6.87 0.67
C GLN A 506 -10.04 -8.39 0.83
N TYR A 507 -8.90 -9.02 1.06
CA TYR A 507 -8.80 -10.41 1.47
C TYR A 507 -8.77 -10.50 2.99
N THR A 508 -9.58 -11.39 3.57
CA THR A 508 -9.52 -11.74 4.99
C THR A 508 -9.34 -13.24 5.15
N LEU A 509 -8.13 -13.63 5.56
CA LEU A 509 -7.77 -15.01 5.85
C LEU A 509 -8.07 -15.32 7.32
N ASN A 510 -8.86 -16.34 7.59
CA ASN A 510 -9.03 -16.91 8.92
C ASN A 510 -8.43 -18.32 8.96
N VAL A 511 -7.26 -18.44 9.59
CA VAL A 511 -6.51 -19.70 9.72
C VAL A 511 -7.27 -20.71 10.58
N ALA A 512 -7.98 -20.25 11.60
CA ALA A 512 -8.74 -21.12 12.49
C ALA A 512 -9.95 -21.78 11.80
N LYS A 513 -10.56 -21.06 10.86
CA LYS A 513 -11.72 -21.51 10.08
C LYS A 513 -11.34 -22.07 8.71
N LYS A 514 -10.04 -22.08 8.36
CA LYS A 514 -9.52 -22.35 7.01
C LYS A 514 -10.37 -21.66 5.93
N SER A 515 -10.63 -20.37 6.12
CA SER A 515 -11.50 -19.60 5.22
C SER A 515 -10.83 -18.35 4.69
N LEU A 516 -11.05 -18.06 3.41
CA LEU A 516 -10.67 -16.81 2.76
C LEU A 516 -11.94 -16.07 2.36
N GLU A 517 -12.11 -14.87 2.90
CA GLU A 517 -13.12 -13.92 2.45
C GLU A 517 -12.51 -12.92 1.47
N ILE A 518 -13.27 -12.56 0.45
CA ILE A 518 -12.94 -11.58 -0.58
C ILE A 518 -14.07 -10.55 -0.57
N GLU A 519 -13.76 -9.29 -0.26
CA GLU A 519 -14.70 -8.19 -0.36
C GLU A 519 -14.24 -7.21 -1.44
N TYR A 520 -15.14 -6.92 -2.37
CA TYR A 520 -14.93 -5.94 -3.43
C TYR A 520 -15.68 -4.65 -3.10
N LYS A 521 -15.02 -3.50 -3.28
CA LYS A 521 -15.68 -2.19 -3.27
C LYS A 521 -15.27 -1.41 -4.50
N GLY A 522 -16.24 -0.78 -5.17
CA GLY A 522 -16.00 0.04 -6.35
C GLY A 522 -16.71 1.38 -6.24
N LYS A 523 -16.04 2.48 -6.55
CA LYS A 523 -16.63 3.82 -6.52
C LYS A 523 -16.10 4.68 -7.66
N LEU A 524 -17.00 5.39 -8.33
CA LEU A 524 -16.60 6.39 -9.32
C LEU A 524 -15.97 7.61 -8.64
N THR A 525 -14.81 8.03 -9.11
CA THR A 525 -14.17 9.29 -8.74
C THR A 525 -14.49 10.40 -9.74
N ALA A 526 -14.79 10.04 -11.00
CA ALA A 526 -15.32 10.92 -12.03
C ALA A 526 -16.27 10.14 -12.98
N GLY A 527 -17.04 10.86 -13.80
CA GLY A 527 -18.05 10.28 -14.69
C GLY A 527 -19.41 10.03 -14.01
N GLU A 528 -20.44 9.78 -14.83
CA GLU A 528 -21.83 9.64 -14.35
C GLU A 528 -22.18 8.22 -13.89
N ALA A 529 -21.79 7.21 -14.68
CA ALA A 529 -22.03 5.81 -14.39
C ALA A 529 -21.05 4.89 -15.13
N THR A 530 -20.85 3.68 -14.62
CA THR A 530 -20.06 2.62 -15.29
C THR A 530 -20.67 1.23 -15.07
N PRO A 531 -20.63 0.32 -16.05
CA PRO A 531 -20.91 -1.09 -15.82
C PRO A 531 -19.87 -1.69 -14.88
N ILE A 532 -20.29 -2.43 -13.86
CA ILE A 532 -19.40 -3.13 -12.94
C ILE A 532 -20.00 -4.47 -12.48
N ASN A 533 -19.19 -5.51 -12.56
CA ASN A 533 -19.50 -6.87 -12.14
C ASN A 533 -18.16 -7.58 -11.86
N LEU A 534 -17.67 -7.51 -10.63
CA LEU A 534 -16.38 -8.10 -10.26
C LEU A 534 -16.57 -9.52 -9.72
N THR A 535 -15.56 -10.37 -9.94
CA THR A 535 -15.48 -11.71 -9.34
C THR A 535 -14.02 -12.16 -9.24
N ASN A 536 -13.77 -13.30 -8.58
CA ASN A 536 -12.47 -13.96 -8.59
C ASN A 536 -12.53 -15.25 -9.42
N HIS A 537 -11.58 -15.42 -10.31
CA HIS A 537 -11.56 -16.53 -11.27
C HIS A 537 -10.61 -17.67 -10.85
N THR A 538 -10.66 -18.03 -9.56
CA THR A 538 -9.90 -19.16 -9.01
C THR A 538 -10.36 -20.49 -9.61
N TYR A 539 -9.40 -21.30 -10.07
CA TYR A 539 -9.64 -22.70 -10.44
C TYR A 539 -9.18 -23.61 -9.32
N PHE A 540 -10.11 -24.38 -8.76
CA PHE A 540 -9.84 -25.32 -7.69
C PHE A 540 -9.48 -26.70 -8.24
N ASN A 541 -8.50 -27.33 -7.61
CA ASN A 541 -8.24 -28.76 -7.70
C ASN A 541 -7.97 -29.28 -6.29
N LEU A 542 -8.95 -30.01 -5.75
CA LEU A 542 -8.89 -30.49 -4.36
C LEU A 542 -8.02 -31.74 -4.19
N ASN A 543 -7.40 -32.25 -5.27
CA ASN A 543 -6.63 -33.50 -5.28
C ASN A 543 -5.27 -33.38 -5.97
N LYS A 544 -4.68 -32.17 -6.03
CA LYS A 544 -3.38 -31.91 -6.68
C LYS A 544 -2.23 -32.84 -6.27
N SER A 545 -2.28 -33.47 -5.11
CA SER A 545 -1.27 -34.43 -4.65
C SER A 545 -1.34 -35.81 -5.31
N HIS A 546 -2.48 -36.16 -5.91
CA HIS A 546 -2.74 -37.51 -6.44
C HIS A 546 -3.27 -37.52 -7.87
N GLU A 547 -3.96 -36.47 -8.32
CA GLU A 547 -4.58 -36.39 -9.64
C GLU A 547 -4.42 -34.98 -10.24
N ASP A 548 -3.94 -34.93 -11.49
CA ASP A 548 -3.72 -33.66 -12.20
C ASP A 548 -5.03 -33.00 -12.66
N THR A 549 -6.13 -33.76 -12.67
CA THR A 549 -7.47 -33.33 -13.08
C THR A 549 -8.46 -33.27 -11.92
N ILE A 550 -9.61 -32.65 -12.14
CA ILE A 550 -10.73 -32.59 -11.18
C ILE A 550 -11.51 -33.91 -11.08
N LYS A 551 -11.05 -34.98 -11.74
CA LYS A 551 -11.70 -36.29 -11.74
C LYS A 551 -11.89 -36.80 -10.32
N GLY A 552 -13.09 -37.24 -9.99
CA GLY A 552 -13.46 -37.73 -8.66
C GLY A 552 -14.02 -36.64 -7.75
N THR A 553 -13.94 -35.36 -8.14
CA THR A 553 -14.56 -34.27 -7.36
C THR A 553 -16.07 -34.42 -7.36
N GLU A 554 -16.66 -34.39 -6.17
CA GLU A 554 -18.09 -34.42 -5.90
C GLU A 554 -18.60 -32.99 -5.73
N ILE A 555 -19.57 -32.56 -6.53
CA ILE A 555 -20.15 -31.22 -6.48
C ILE A 555 -21.63 -31.26 -6.12
N LYS A 556 -22.05 -30.29 -5.29
CA LYS A 556 -23.44 -29.91 -5.06
C LYS A 556 -23.58 -28.40 -5.11
N VAL A 557 -24.70 -27.89 -5.60
CA VAL A 557 -24.97 -26.46 -5.74
C VAL A 557 -26.23 -26.03 -5.01
N ALA A 558 -26.41 -24.73 -4.81
CA ALA A 558 -27.61 -24.20 -4.14
C ALA A 558 -28.89 -24.47 -4.94
N SER A 559 -28.82 -24.33 -6.28
CA SER A 559 -29.97 -24.50 -7.16
C SER A 559 -29.58 -25.08 -8.51
N LYS A 560 -30.51 -25.81 -9.15
CA LYS A 560 -30.38 -26.23 -10.57
C LYS A 560 -30.70 -25.11 -11.54
N LYS A 561 -31.36 -24.05 -11.06
CA LYS A 561 -31.80 -22.92 -11.87
C LYS A 561 -30.59 -22.17 -12.42
N SER A 562 -30.60 -21.97 -13.73
CA SER A 562 -29.51 -21.36 -14.48
C SER A 562 -30.05 -20.46 -15.57
N VAL A 563 -29.32 -19.39 -15.86
CA VAL A 563 -29.56 -18.54 -17.02
C VAL A 563 -29.45 -19.40 -18.28
N ASP A 564 -30.53 -19.44 -19.05
CA ASP A 564 -30.51 -20.07 -20.37
C ASP A 564 -29.83 -19.15 -21.36
N VAL A 565 -29.01 -19.73 -22.24
CA VAL A 565 -28.15 -18.99 -23.16
C VAL A 565 -28.26 -19.56 -24.57
N ASP A 566 -28.08 -18.68 -25.55
CA ASP A 566 -28.02 -19.07 -26.95
C ASP A 566 -26.66 -19.69 -27.32
N LYS A 567 -26.47 -19.99 -28.61
CA LYS A 567 -25.23 -20.56 -29.14
C LYS A 567 -24.00 -19.64 -29.01
N TYR A 568 -24.19 -18.37 -28.67
CA TYR A 568 -23.14 -17.39 -28.43
C TYR A 568 -22.94 -17.12 -26.93
N ILE A 569 -23.61 -17.89 -26.06
CA ILE A 569 -23.53 -17.78 -24.60
C ILE A 569 -24.07 -16.41 -24.14
N ILE A 570 -25.13 -15.93 -24.80
CA ILE A 570 -25.88 -14.72 -24.41
C ILE A 570 -27.27 -15.13 -23.90
N PRO A 571 -27.80 -14.51 -22.83
CA PRO A 571 -29.09 -14.91 -22.25
C PRO A 571 -30.24 -14.92 -23.26
N THR A 572 -31.05 -15.98 -23.23
CA THR A 572 -32.32 -16.04 -24.01
C THR A 572 -33.47 -15.33 -23.29
N GLY A 573 -33.27 -14.95 -22.03
CA GLY A 573 -34.27 -14.41 -21.11
C GLY A 573 -34.97 -15.47 -20.25
N ASN A 574 -34.73 -16.76 -20.51
CA ASN A 574 -35.31 -17.86 -19.73
C ASN A 574 -34.36 -18.33 -18.61
N ILE A 575 -34.95 -18.95 -17.59
CA ILE A 575 -34.23 -19.71 -16.56
C ILE A 575 -34.59 -21.19 -16.73
N VAL A 576 -33.58 -22.05 -16.78
CA VAL A 576 -33.72 -23.50 -17.00
C VAL A 576 -33.05 -24.29 -15.89
N ASP A 577 -33.47 -25.54 -15.70
CA ASP A 577 -32.78 -26.47 -14.82
C ASP A 577 -31.60 -27.12 -15.54
N ARG A 578 -30.43 -27.17 -14.89
CA ARG A 578 -29.28 -27.97 -15.34
C ARG A 578 -29.25 -29.30 -14.59
N ASP A 579 -28.75 -30.33 -15.25
CA ASP A 579 -28.52 -31.63 -14.61
C ASP A 579 -27.28 -31.57 -13.73
N ILE A 580 -27.46 -31.11 -12.49
CA ILE A 580 -26.44 -31.00 -11.45
C ILE A 580 -27.09 -31.27 -10.09
N ALA A 581 -26.38 -31.89 -9.17
CA ALA A 581 -26.88 -32.16 -7.83
C ALA A 581 -27.01 -30.87 -7.01
N THR A 582 -28.09 -30.76 -6.26
CA THR A 582 -28.28 -29.70 -5.26
C THR A 582 -27.86 -30.17 -3.86
N PHE A 583 -27.83 -29.26 -2.88
CA PHE A 583 -27.57 -29.63 -1.49
C PHE A 583 -28.51 -30.72 -0.95
N ASP A 584 -29.78 -30.70 -1.36
CA ASP A 584 -30.80 -31.70 -0.97
C ASP A 584 -30.75 -33.01 -1.75
N SER A 585 -29.93 -33.08 -2.81
CA SER A 585 -29.79 -34.30 -3.59
C SER A 585 -29.11 -35.40 -2.78
N SER A 586 -29.63 -36.62 -2.85
CA SER A 586 -29.10 -37.77 -2.10
C SER A 586 -27.69 -38.17 -2.53
N LYS A 587 -27.31 -37.89 -3.78
CA LYS A 587 -25.97 -38.11 -4.34
C LYS A 587 -25.44 -36.81 -4.95
N PRO A 588 -24.12 -36.56 -4.88
CA PRO A 588 -23.49 -35.44 -5.56
C PRO A 588 -23.34 -35.72 -7.07
N THR A 589 -23.08 -34.67 -7.84
CA THR A 589 -22.57 -34.80 -9.20
C THR A 589 -21.08 -35.12 -9.11
N VAL A 590 -20.65 -36.25 -9.66
CA VAL A 590 -19.24 -36.63 -9.69
C VAL A 590 -18.62 -36.18 -11.01
N LEU A 591 -17.57 -35.36 -10.95
CA LEU A 591 -16.84 -34.92 -12.12
C LEU A 591 -15.93 -36.05 -12.61
N GLY A 592 -16.20 -36.53 -13.82
CA GLY A 592 -15.34 -37.48 -14.51
C GLY A 592 -14.21 -36.77 -15.28
N PRO A 593 -13.35 -37.55 -15.95
CA PRO A 593 -12.20 -37.03 -16.71
C PRO A 593 -12.61 -36.22 -17.95
N LYS A 594 -13.87 -36.32 -18.41
CA LYS A 594 -14.38 -35.59 -19.58
C LYS A 594 -15.77 -34.99 -19.39
N ASN A 595 -16.59 -35.61 -18.55
CA ASN A 595 -18.00 -35.25 -18.33
C ASN A 595 -18.37 -35.39 -16.85
N PRO A 596 -19.40 -34.70 -16.36
CA PRO A 596 -20.14 -33.65 -17.07
C PRO A 596 -19.30 -32.38 -17.28
N GLN A 597 -19.67 -31.62 -18.32
CA GLN A 597 -19.10 -30.30 -18.62
C GLN A 597 -20.10 -29.23 -18.21
N TYR A 598 -19.63 -28.23 -17.49
CA TYR A 598 -20.41 -27.06 -17.10
C TYR A 598 -19.65 -25.82 -17.52
N ASP A 599 -20.38 -24.86 -18.09
CA ASP A 599 -20.01 -23.46 -18.26
C ASP A 599 -21.32 -22.65 -18.20
N TYR A 600 -21.95 -22.65 -17.02
CA TYR A 600 -23.28 -22.09 -16.83
C TYR A 600 -23.36 -21.13 -15.64
N CYS A 601 -24.15 -20.09 -15.81
CA CYS A 601 -24.49 -19.13 -14.77
C CYS A 601 -25.71 -19.65 -14.00
N PHE A 602 -25.52 -20.04 -12.74
CA PHE A 602 -26.58 -20.49 -11.84
C PHE A 602 -27.18 -19.33 -11.05
N VAL A 603 -28.47 -19.41 -10.76
CA VAL A 603 -29.21 -18.37 -10.03
C VAL A 603 -29.46 -18.85 -8.60
N VAL A 604 -29.16 -18.00 -7.61
CA VAL A 604 -29.34 -18.33 -6.18
C VAL A 604 -30.82 -18.41 -5.82
N ASP A 605 -31.62 -17.46 -6.29
CA ASP A 605 -33.08 -17.40 -6.13
C ASP A 605 -33.72 -16.93 -7.44
N GLU A 606 -34.47 -17.81 -8.10
CA GLU A 606 -35.12 -17.52 -9.39
C GLU A 606 -36.21 -16.43 -9.29
N ASN A 607 -36.73 -16.16 -8.10
CA ASN A 607 -37.74 -15.15 -7.86
C ASN A 607 -37.14 -13.78 -7.53
N ALA A 608 -35.82 -13.70 -7.33
CA ALA A 608 -35.15 -12.45 -7.00
C ALA A 608 -35.23 -11.46 -8.17
N LYS A 609 -35.47 -10.19 -7.83
CA LYS A 609 -35.42 -9.07 -8.78
C LYS A 609 -34.19 -8.23 -8.46
N PRO A 610 -33.02 -8.58 -9.01
CA PRO A 610 -31.73 -7.99 -8.61
C PRO A 610 -31.69 -6.51 -8.97
N LYS A 611 -31.61 -5.65 -7.96
CA LYS A 611 -31.51 -4.18 -8.14
C LYS A 611 -30.33 -3.55 -7.39
N GLN A 612 -29.71 -4.28 -6.49
CA GLN A 612 -28.67 -3.75 -5.61
C GLN A 612 -27.33 -3.72 -6.33
N ILE A 613 -26.68 -2.56 -6.37
CA ILE A 613 -25.28 -2.42 -6.79
C ILE A 613 -24.30 -2.87 -5.68
N ASN A 614 -24.77 -2.89 -4.43
CA ASN A 614 -24.01 -3.32 -3.26
C ASN A 614 -24.73 -4.47 -2.54
N THR A 615 -24.13 -5.66 -2.56
CA THR A 615 -24.64 -6.84 -1.87
C THR A 615 -23.87 -7.17 -0.61
N SER A 616 -22.81 -6.42 -0.23
CA SER A 616 -21.90 -6.80 0.86
C SER A 616 -22.59 -7.02 2.21
N ASN A 617 -23.75 -6.38 2.42
CA ASN A 617 -24.58 -6.52 3.63
C ASN A 617 -25.72 -7.55 3.52
N ASN A 618 -25.86 -8.21 2.36
CA ASN A 618 -26.84 -9.28 2.20
C ASN A 618 -26.41 -10.52 2.99
N GLU A 619 -27.35 -11.45 3.15
CA GLU A 619 -27.05 -12.77 3.70
C GLU A 619 -25.99 -13.47 2.86
N LEU A 620 -24.92 -13.94 3.51
CA LEU A 620 -23.89 -14.75 2.90
C LEU A 620 -24.41 -16.19 2.73
N LYS A 621 -24.75 -16.57 1.50
CA LYS A 621 -25.37 -17.87 1.20
C LYS A 621 -24.37 -18.86 0.62
N PRO A 622 -24.38 -20.14 1.02
CA PRO A 622 -23.61 -21.17 0.34
C PRO A 622 -24.17 -21.36 -1.08
N VAL A 623 -23.29 -21.32 -2.09
CA VAL A 623 -23.65 -21.45 -3.50
C VAL A 623 -23.14 -22.74 -4.13
N ALA A 624 -22.00 -23.25 -3.66
CA ALA A 624 -21.42 -24.51 -4.10
C ALA A 624 -20.69 -25.23 -2.95
N ARG A 625 -20.74 -26.55 -2.98
CA ARG A 625 -19.94 -27.45 -2.15
C ARG A 625 -19.23 -28.44 -3.06
N ALA A 626 -17.92 -28.51 -2.93
CA ALA A 626 -17.08 -29.48 -3.62
C ALA A 626 -16.34 -30.33 -2.59
N PHE A 627 -16.22 -31.62 -2.83
CA PHE A 627 -15.50 -32.56 -1.98
C PHE A 627 -14.67 -33.50 -2.84
N HIS A 628 -13.49 -33.88 -2.40
CA HIS A 628 -12.73 -34.94 -3.05
C HIS A 628 -12.45 -36.08 -2.06
N PRO A 629 -12.90 -37.31 -2.35
CA PRO A 629 -12.81 -38.42 -1.40
C PRO A 629 -11.38 -38.87 -1.08
N GLU A 630 -10.45 -38.72 -2.03
CA GLU A 630 -9.06 -39.17 -1.85
C GLU A 630 -8.24 -38.24 -0.95
N SER A 631 -8.35 -36.93 -1.12
CA SER A 631 -7.70 -35.95 -0.25
C SER A 631 -8.50 -35.66 1.02
N ASN A 632 -9.78 -36.05 1.04
CA ASN A 632 -10.74 -35.74 2.09
C ASN A 632 -10.92 -34.23 2.36
N ILE A 633 -10.66 -33.39 1.34
CA ILE A 633 -10.82 -31.94 1.42
C ILE A 633 -12.23 -31.57 0.96
N THR A 634 -12.94 -30.77 1.76
CA THR A 634 -14.17 -30.10 1.36
C THR A 634 -13.91 -28.61 1.11
N LEU A 635 -14.47 -28.07 0.04
CA LEU A 635 -14.59 -26.64 -0.26
C LEU A 635 -16.08 -26.24 -0.20
N GLU A 636 -16.40 -25.21 0.54
CA GLU A 636 -17.67 -24.50 0.48
C GLU A 636 -17.43 -23.09 -0.05
N VAL A 637 -18.12 -22.72 -1.13
CA VAL A 637 -18.15 -21.36 -1.68
C VAL A 637 -19.43 -20.69 -1.23
N LEU A 638 -19.32 -19.52 -0.62
CA LEU A 638 -20.43 -18.68 -0.22
C LEU A 638 -20.33 -17.32 -0.88
N SER A 639 -21.46 -16.67 -1.11
CA SER A 639 -21.49 -15.30 -1.63
C SER A 639 -22.76 -14.55 -1.25
N THR A 640 -22.68 -13.23 -1.30
CA THR A 640 -23.82 -12.31 -1.24
C THR A 640 -24.43 -12.02 -2.61
N GLU A 641 -23.78 -12.46 -3.68
CA GLU A 641 -24.15 -12.18 -5.06
C GLU A 641 -25.36 -13.02 -5.53
N PRO A 642 -26.14 -12.53 -6.51
CA PRO A 642 -27.39 -13.17 -6.93
C PRO A 642 -27.18 -14.42 -7.81
N THR A 643 -26.00 -14.59 -8.40
CA THR A 643 -25.68 -15.69 -9.30
C THR A 643 -24.25 -16.19 -9.10
N TYR A 644 -23.94 -17.35 -9.65
CA TYR A 644 -22.59 -17.91 -9.67
C TYR A 644 -22.34 -18.71 -10.95
N GLN A 645 -21.25 -18.43 -11.66
CA GLN A 645 -20.78 -19.27 -12.77
C GLN A 645 -20.17 -20.54 -12.20
N ILE A 646 -20.48 -21.70 -12.78
CA ILE A 646 -19.67 -22.91 -12.61
C ILE A 646 -19.09 -23.27 -13.95
N TYR A 647 -17.77 -23.39 -13.98
CA TYR A 647 -17.02 -23.80 -15.15
C TYR A 647 -16.07 -24.95 -14.80
N THR A 648 -16.15 -26.07 -15.51
CA THR A 648 -15.33 -27.26 -15.24
C THR A 648 -13.95 -27.25 -15.90
N GLY A 649 -13.52 -26.11 -16.45
CA GLY A 649 -12.17 -25.96 -16.98
C GLY A 649 -11.92 -26.70 -18.30
N ASP A 650 -12.95 -27.07 -19.05
CA ASP A 650 -12.83 -27.90 -20.27
C ASP A 650 -11.97 -27.27 -21.38
N PHE A 651 -11.84 -25.95 -21.37
CA PHE A 651 -11.03 -25.16 -22.29
C PHE A 651 -9.86 -24.45 -21.58
N LEU A 652 -9.42 -24.97 -20.43
CA LEU A 652 -8.20 -24.48 -19.77
C LEU A 652 -7.02 -24.47 -20.76
N SER A 653 -6.25 -23.39 -20.71
CA SER A 653 -5.15 -23.05 -21.62
C SER A 653 -3.95 -22.51 -20.83
N ALA A 654 -3.00 -21.84 -21.52
CA ALA A 654 -1.87 -21.15 -20.90
C ALA A 654 -1.07 -22.02 -19.91
N GLY A 655 -0.61 -23.19 -20.36
CA GLY A 655 0.18 -24.12 -19.54
C GLY A 655 -0.66 -25.13 -18.75
N TYR A 656 -1.99 -24.99 -18.75
CA TYR A 656 -2.91 -26.01 -18.26
C TYR A 656 -3.63 -26.73 -19.41
N THR A 657 -4.15 -27.91 -19.09
CA THR A 657 -4.98 -28.75 -19.96
C THR A 657 -6.41 -28.82 -19.42
N ALA A 658 -7.31 -29.30 -20.26
CA ALA A 658 -8.73 -29.40 -19.94
C ALA A 658 -8.96 -30.09 -18.58
N ARG A 659 -9.80 -29.46 -17.75
CA ARG A 659 -10.32 -29.98 -16.48
C ARG A 659 -9.25 -30.21 -15.40
N GLN A 660 -8.11 -29.52 -15.48
CA GLN A 660 -7.15 -29.51 -14.38
C GLN A 660 -7.66 -28.75 -13.13
N GLY A 661 -8.64 -27.87 -13.30
CA GLY A 661 -9.33 -27.19 -12.22
C GLY A 661 -10.74 -26.78 -12.62
N PHE A 662 -11.59 -26.46 -11.65
CA PHE A 662 -12.93 -25.92 -11.87
C PHE A 662 -13.08 -24.55 -11.20
N ALA A 663 -13.81 -23.62 -11.82
CA ALA A 663 -14.06 -22.30 -11.29
C ALA A 663 -15.50 -22.19 -10.73
N VAL A 664 -15.63 -21.41 -9.66
CA VAL A 664 -16.91 -20.95 -9.12
C VAL A 664 -16.82 -19.44 -8.97
N GLU A 665 -17.56 -18.71 -9.80
CA GLU A 665 -17.48 -17.25 -9.88
C GLU A 665 -18.82 -16.61 -9.51
N PRO A 666 -19.06 -16.33 -8.21
CA PRO A 666 -20.20 -15.51 -7.80
C PRO A 666 -20.16 -14.11 -8.44
N GLY A 667 -21.32 -13.63 -8.88
CA GLY A 667 -21.44 -12.35 -9.58
C GLY A 667 -22.87 -12.08 -10.05
N ARG A 668 -23.02 -11.29 -11.13
CA ARG A 668 -24.30 -10.75 -11.58
C ARG A 668 -24.62 -11.11 -13.03
N TYR A 669 -25.12 -12.33 -13.22
CA TYR A 669 -25.67 -12.86 -14.47
C TYR A 669 -24.66 -12.78 -15.64
N VAL A 670 -25.15 -13.07 -16.84
CA VAL A 670 -24.41 -12.87 -18.11
C VAL A 670 -25.09 -11.72 -18.85
N ASP A 671 -24.30 -10.83 -19.47
CA ASP A 671 -24.80 -9.71 -20.28
C ASP A 671 -25.81 -8.78 -19.54
N ALA A 672 -25.83 -8.81 -18.20
CA ALA A 672 -26.82 -8.08 -17.40
C ALA A 672 -26.98 -6.60 -17.79
N ILE A 673 -25.90 -5.92 -18.19
CA ILE A 673 -25.93 -4.52 -18.65
C ILE A 673 -26.89 -4.26 -19.83
N ASN A 674 -27.16 -5.27 -20.66
CA ASN A 674 -28.10 -5.21 -21.78
C ASN A 674 -29.46 -5.85 -21.47
N GLN A 675 -29.59 -6.53 -20.33
CA GLN A 675 -30.83 -7.19 -19.92
C GLN A 675 -31.64 -6.25 -19.02
N LYS A 676 -32.85 -5.87 -19.47
CA LYS A 676 -33.69 -4.87 -18.79
C LYS A 676 -33.88 -5.14 -17.30
N ASP A 677 -34.07 -6.39 -16.90
CA ASP A 677 -34.37 -6.77 -15.53
C ASP A 677 -33.13 -6.89 -14.63
N TRP A 678 -31.92 -6.92 -15.22
CA TRP A 678 -30.67 -7.12 -14.48
C TRP A 678 -29.73 -5.91 -14.54
N LYS A 679 -29.84 -5.06 -15.57
CA LYS A 679 -28.98 -3.90 -15.81
C LYS A 679 -28.71 -3.04 -14.58
N SER A 680 -29.75 -2.79 -13.78
CA SER A 680 -29.63 -1.94 -12.60
C SER A 680 -28.66 -2.46 -11.54
N CYS A 681 -28.54 -3.79 -11.36
CA CYS A 681 -27.62 -4.33 -10.36
C CYS A 681 -26.15 -4.31 -10.81
N VAL A 682 -25.86 -4.02 -12.08
CA VAL A 682 -24.49 -3.89 -12.61
C VAL A 682 -24.17 -2.47 -13.08
N THR A 683 -25.04 -1.50 -12.81
CA THR A 683 -24.82 -0.08 -13.16
C THR A 683 -24.42 0.68 -11.90
N LEU A 684 -23.14 1.02 -11.77
CA LEU A 684 -22.66 1.87 -10.68
C LEU A 684 -22.78 3.32 -11.08
N LYS A 685 -23.58 4.10 -10.34
CA LYS A 685 -23.69 5.55 -10.55
C LYS A 685 -22.76 6.33 -9.63
N ASN A 686 -22.46 7.56 -10.02
CA ASN A 686 -21.69 8.48 -9.18
C ASN A 686 -22.41 8.68 -7.83
N GLY A 687 -21.65 8.68 -6.74
CA GLY A 687 -22.17 8.78 -5.37
C GLY A 687 -22.54 7.44 -4.74
N GLU A 688 -22.74 6.38 -5.53
CA GLU A 688 -22.98 5.03 -5.02
C GLU A 688 -21.66 4.28 -4.74
N THR A 689 -21.74 3.07 -4.20
CA THR A 689 -20.59 2.19 -4.00
C THR A 689 -20.99 0.77 -4.35
N TYR A 690 -20.34 0.20 -5.36
CA TYR A 690 -20.42 -1.24 -5.65
C TYR A 690 -19.87 -2.01 -4.46
N GLY A 691 -20.54 -3.10 -4.11
CA GLY A 691 -20.10 -4.01 -3.06
C GLY A 691 -20.45 -5.45 -3.42
N SER A 692 -19.51 -6.36 -3.23
CA SER A 692 -19.67 -7.80 -3.44
C SER A 692 -18.80 -8.56 -2.45
N LYS A 693 -19.24 -9.75 -2.04
CA LYS A 693 -18.51 -10.60 -1.10
C LYS A 693 -18.54 -12.07 -1.52
N ILE A 694 -17.38 -12.70 -1.48
CA ILE A 694 -17.15 -14.13 -1.74
C ILE A 694 -16.41 -14.73 -0.54
N VAL A 695 -16.74 -15.97 -0.18
CA VAL A 695 -16.01 -16.73 0.84
C VAL A 695 -15.71 -18.12 0.33
N TYR A 696 -14.43 -18.52 0.43
CA TYR A 696 -13.98 -19.89 0.28
C TYR A 696 -13.73 -20.45 1.67
N ARG A 697 -14.31 -21.60 2.01
CA ARG A 697 -14.11 -22.28 3.29
C ARG A 697 -13.68 -23.72 3.05
N PHE A 698 -12.62 -24.13 3.71
CA PHE A 698 -12.11 -25.49 3.64
C PHE A 698 -12.34 -26.22 4.96
N SER A 699 -12.68 -27.52 4.89
CA SER A 699 -12.78 -28.37 6.09
C SER A 699 -12.10 -29.71 5.86
#